data_AF-A0A353T454-F1
#
_entry.id   AF-A0A353T454-F1
#
_cell.length_a   1.000
_cell.length_b   1.000
_cell.length_c   1.000
_cell.angle_alpha   90.00
_cell.angle_beta   90.00
_cell.angle_gamma   90.00
#
_symmetry.space_group_name_H-M   'P 1'
#
loop_
_entity.id
_entity.type
_entity.pdbx_description
1 polymer ?
#
loop_
_entity_poly.entity_id
_entity_poly.type
_entity_poly.pdbx_seq_one_letter_code
_entity_poly.pdbx_strand_id
1 'polypeptide(L)'
;MYPVSDLYKTAVQENARSFTWSGNITTATGKNYPFVNKDIVKGSGYITRQCSGTSEIELGSVYSAELGISLFSDVDRYSLEDAQIALDFHMALPDGNVEDIPMGIFYVAEANRKIRTLELKAYDGMLRFEKAYKKEQSSGYPYDFLNIMCNDCKVSLAQTQAEIEVLPNGTELLGVYPDNDIETWRDFLHYLSQALGCFAFINRDGKLQLVKYGESPVCSVNSTHRYSSSFSDFVTRYTAISSTNRRTNTAEYYALDPDDGLTMNLAVNPLLQFGLDETRTRILKNILNAISVINYVPFDSETIGDPALDPGDVLTFTGGQADATKIAAITSITVKVNGKCSLKCVGKNPRLSEAKSKNDKDISGLTNSVEATKMATYSYVNAMAYTLGADKVEIVNIEFATQEETDCEFKAAVLLQVTAASLKRAVTATGTGTTILPEDTKDADGNTKTENRELATTVTVPVSWEEDGQSVVTVTYVVDGHEVEEFHPMETWHSGDHILNLFYPLLDMQEKTLHTFEVWISVAPGSAVIQAQGIIASITGQGLGAQDRWNGRIEVSDEYLPIVFAGMQTLPLAAVLEMALLTPEPAGITESISKFAFTGMPLLEIADQLRIFAPIVHDVIDVSDKQKMRYSKVYVTDDTQFTLRQAYTISGGTERALNRGRMDSLTISTADFDTLTGITIEPFKTDPFIDGNMQPAKKLTGT
;
A
#
# COMPACT_ATOMS: atom_id res chain seq x y z
N MET A 1 -16.33 15.80 -31.07
CA MET A 1 -17.16 16.87 -31.66
C MET A 1 -18.59 16.41 -31.64
N TYR A 2 -19.51 17.33 -31.32
CA TYR A 2 -20.94 17.05 -31.40
C TYR A 2 -21.34 16.68 -32.84
N PRO A 3 -22.17 15.65 -33.06
CA PRO A 3 -22.61 15.27 -34.41
C PRO A 3 -23.39 16.42 -35.06
N VAL A 4 -22.88 16.93 -36.18
CA VAL A 4 -23.48 18.03 -36.95
C VAL A 4 -23.53 17.67 -38.44
N SER A 5 -24.48 18.28 -39.16
CA SER A 5 -24.62 18.06 -40.60
C SER A 5 -23.42 18.60 -41.40
N ASP A 6 -23.19 18.08 -42.60
CA ASP A 6 -22.15 18.60 -43.49
C ASP A 6 -22.47 20.02 -44.00
N LEU A 7 -23.77 20.37 -44.05
CA LEU A 7 -24.22 21.74 -44.33
C LEU A 7 -23.80 22.69 -43.21
N TYR A 8 -23.93 22.27 -41.95
CA TYR A 8 -23.45 23.04 -40.81
C TYR A 8 -21.95 23.28 -40.87
N LYS A 9 -21.16 22.22 -41.14
CA LYS A 9 -19.69 22.34 -41.28
C LYS A 9 -19.27 23.32 -42.37
N THR A 10 -20.08 23.43 -43.43
CA THR A 10 -19.86 24.42 -44.49
C THR A 10 -20.23 25.82 -44.03
N ALA A 11 -21.42 25.99 -43.44
CA ALA A 11 -21.93 27.28 -42.98
C ALA A 11 -21.09 27.91 -41.85
N VAL A 12 -20.59 27.10 -40.92
CA VAL A 12 -19.78 27.60 -39.78
C VAL A 12 -18.43 28.16 -40.22
N GLN A 13 -17.94 27.76 -41.40
CA GLN A 13 -16.71 28.24 -42.02
C GLN A 13 -16.90 29.51 -42.86
N GLU A 14 -18.14 29.98 -43.10
CA GLU A 14 -18.37 31.21 -43.83
C GLU A 14 -18.07 32.45 -42.96
N ASN A 15 -17.44 33.46 -43.57
CA ASN A 15 -17.12 34.72 -42.88
C ASN A 15 -18.38 35.51 -42.44
N ALA A 16 -19.52 35.30 -43.11
CA ALA A 16 -20.79 36.00 -42.87
C ALA A 16 -21.89 35.04 -42.41
N ARG A 17 -21.63 34.29 -41.34
CA ARG A 17 -22.61 33.37 -40.74
C ARG A 17 -23.68 34.10 -39.93
N SER A 18 -24.92 33.63 -40.02
CA SER A 18 -26.06 34.09 -39.23
C SER A 18 -26.40 33.06 -38.16
N PHE A 19 -26.24 33.44 -36.89
CA PHE A 19 -26.55 32.57 -35.76
C PHE A 19 -27.26 33.34 -34.65
N THR A 20 -28.01 32.62 -33.82
CA THR A 20 -28.66 33.15 -32.63
C THR A 20 -28.46 32.21 -31.46
N TRP A 21 -28.68 32.73 -30.25
CA TRP A 21 -28.64 31.96 -29.02
C TRP A 21 -30.00 32.00 -28.36
N SER A 22 -30.41 30.90 -27.77
CA SER A 22 -31.55 30.85 -26.87
C SER A 22 -31.24 29.96 -25.68
N GLY A 23 -32.09 30.01 -24.67
CA GLY A 23 -31.99 29.09 -23.56
C GLY A 23 -33.23 29.12 -22.69
N ASN A 24 -33.25 28.24 -21.71
CA ASN A 24 -34.35 28.12 -20.77
C ASN A 24 -33.81 27.95 -19.36
N ILE A 25 -34.30 28.78 -18.44
CA ILE A 25 -34.05 28.62 -17.00
C ILE A 25 -35.24 27.89 -16.39
N THR A 26 -35.00 26.71 -15.82
CA THR A 26 -35.98 25.93 -15.08
C THR A 26 -35.65 26.00 -13.60
N THR A 27 -36.52 26.62 -12.80
CA THR A 27 -36.34 26.69 -11.34
C THR A 27 -36.48 25.31 -10.70
N ALA A 28 -36.00 25.14 -9.46
CA ALA A 28 -36.20 23.89 -8.69
C ALA A 28 -37.69 23.52 -8.52
N THR A 29 -38.60 24.51 -8.57
CA THR A 29 -40.06 24.32 -8.53
C THR A 29 -40.68 23.96 -9.89
N GLY A 30 -39.87 23.81 -10.94
CA GLY A 30 -40.31 23.43 -12.30
C GLY A 30 -40.85 24.59 -13.14
N LYS A 31 -40.65 25.84 -12.73
CA LYS A 31 -41.08 27.01 -13.51
C LYS A 31 -40.05 27.33 -14.59
N ASN A 32 -40.51 27.46 -15.82
CA ASN A 32 -39.67 27.74 -16.98
C ASN A 32 -39.67 29.23 -17.32
N TYR A 33 -38.47 29.76 -17.57
CA TYR A 33 -38.20 31.12 -18.01
C TYR A 33 -37.33 31.03 -19.28
N PRO A 34 -37.95 30.95 -20.47
CA PRO A 34 -37.22 30.98 -21.73
C PRO A 34 -36.66 32.38 -21.99
N PHE A 35 -35.46 32.44 -22.56
CA PHE A 35 -34.82 33.67 -23.00
C PHE A 35 -34.28 33.49 -24.41
N VAL A 36 -34.30 34.56 -25.19
CA VAL A 36 -33.76 34.56 -26.56
C VAL A 36 -32.61 35.56 -26.65
N ASN A 37 -31.93 35.59 -27.79
CA ASN A 37 -30.73 36.41 -28.00
C ASN A 37 -30.88 37.90 -27.60
N LYS A 38 -32.08 38.47 -27.74
CA LYS A 38 -32.36 39.88 -27.37
C LYS A 38 -32.29 40.15 -25.86
N ASP A 39 -32.50 39.11 -25.06
CA ASP A 39 -32.54 39.18 -23.61
C ASP A 39 -31.14 38.99 -23.01
N ILE A 40 -30.15 38.62 -23.82
CA ILE A 40 -28.75 38.44 -23.41
C ILE A 40 -28.01 39.77 -23.51
N VAL A 41 -27.38 40.20 -22.42
CA VAL A 41 -26.54 41.41 -22.41
C VAL A 41 -25.34 41.20 -23.34
N LYS A 42 -25.13 42.14 -24.26
CA LYS A 42 -24.08 42.03 -25.27
C LYS A 42 -22.69 41.91 -24.62
N GLY A 43 -21.96 40.85 -24.98
CA GLY A 43 -20.59 40.60 -24.51
C GLY A 43 -20.46 40.01 -23.10
N SER A 44 -21.55 39.64 -22.45
CA SER A 44 -21.52 39.07 -21.09
C SER A 44 -21.42 37.54 -21.06
N GLY A 45 -22.00 36.85 -22.05
CA GLY A 45 -22.13 35.41 -22.05
C GLY A 45 -20.86 34.68 -22.44
N TYR A 46 -20.50 33.63 -21.71
CA TYR A 46 -19.44 32.69 -22.08
C TYR A 46 -19.70 31.29 -21.51
N ILE A 47 -19.17 30.29 -22.20
CA ILE A 47 -19.02 28.92 -21.72
C ILE A 47 -17.55 28.55 -21.75
N THR A 48 -17.02 28.07 -20.64
CA THR A 48 -15.66 27.52 -20.54
C THR A 48 -15.72 26.02 -20.26
N ARG A 49 -14.89 25.26 -20.98
CA ARG A 49 -14.65 23.84 -20.74
C ARG A 49 -13.14 23.59 -20.79
N GLN A 50 -12.67 22.70 -19.95
CA GLN A 50 -11.25 22.33 -19.89
C GLN A 50 -11.10 20.86 -19.48
N CYS A 51 -10.05 20.21 -19.97
CA CYS A 51 -9.67 18.83 -19.60
C CYS A 51 -8.20 18.72 -19.17
N SER A 52 -7.50 19.83 -18.99
CA SER A 52 -6.16 19.84 -18.41
C SER A 52 -5.91 21.19 -17.77
N GLY A 53 -4.95 21.23 -16.85
CA GLY A 53 -4.43 22.46 -16.29
C GLY A 53 -3.78 23.37 -17.34
N THR A 54 -3.14 24.44 -16.87
CA THR A 54 -2.63 25.51 -17.74
C THR A 54 -1.26 25.22 -18.36
N SER A 55 -0.54 24.19 -17.87
CA SER A 55 0.87 23.98 -18.22
C SER A 55 1.16 22.66 -18.93
N GLU A 56 0.40 21.60 -18.64
CA GLU A 56 0.67 20.25 -19.13
C GLU A 56 -0.63 19.48 -19.32
N ILE A 57 -0.60 18.48 -20.20
CA ILE A 57 -1.73 17.57 -20.41
C ILE A 57 -1.82 16.66 -19.19
N GLU A 58 -3.02 16.49 -18.65
CA GLU A 58 -3.27 15.71 -17.45
C GLU A 58 -4.11 14.47 -17.77
N LEU A 59 -3.89 13.40 -17.02
CA LEU A 59 -4.77 12.24 -17.02
C LEU A 59 -5.69 12.26 -15.81
N GLY A 60 -6.91 11.76 -16.00
CA GLY A 60 -7.92 11.71 -14.97
C GLY A 60 -8.51 13.06 -14.61
N SER A 61 -8.31 14.13 -15.39
CA SER A 61 -8.87 15.43 -15.06
C SER A 61 -10.40 15.38 -14.96
N VAL A 62 -10.97 16.05 -13.95
CA VAL A 62 -12.41 16.08 -13.67
C VAL A 62 -12.86 17.53 -13.44
N TYR A 63 -12.82 18.34 -14.50
CA TYR A 63 -13.19 19.75 -14.41
C TYR A 63 -14.69 19.95 -14.63
N SER A 64 -15.26 20.90 -13.89
CA SER A 64 -16.63 21.37 -14.13
C SER A 64 -16.61 22.42 -15.25
N ALA A 65 -17.52 22.31 -16.22
CA ALA A 65 -17.77 23.39 -17.17
C ALA A 65 -18.49 24.56 -16.49
N GLU A 66 -18.14 25.79 -16.87
CA GLU A 66 -18.73 27.02 -16.31
C GLU A 66 -19.47 27.80 -17.40
N LEU A 67 -20.67 28.26 -17.06
CA LEU A 67 -21.49 29.18 -17.83
C LEU A 67 -21.63 30.48 -17.05
N GLY A 68 -21.11 31.57 -17.61
CA GLY A 68 -21.41 32.93 -17.15
C GLY A 68 -22.34 33.61 -18.15
N ILE A 69 -23.47 34.15 -17.72
CA ILE A 69 -24.39 34.90 -18.60
C ILE A 69 -25.07 36.03 -17.85
N SER A 70 -25.25 37.18 -18.50
CA SER A 70 -26.08 38.27 -17.97
C SER A 70 -27.33 38.46 -18.81
N LEU A 71 -28.50 38.50 -18.16
CA LEU A 71 -29.81 38.58 -18.79
C LEU A 71 -30.57 39.85 -18.39
N PHE A 72 -31.34 40.41 -19.31
CA PHE A 72 -32.40 41.39 -19.04
C PHE A 72 -33.67 40.63 -18.65
N SER A 73 -33.79 40.27 -17.37
CA SER A 73 -34.89 39.42 -16.92
C SER A 73 -35.42 39.83 -15.55
N ASP A 74 -36.75 39.76 -15.42
CA ASP A 74 -37.50 40.02 -14.18
C ASP A 74 -37.89 38.70 -13.48
N VAL A 75 -37.03 37.67 -13.55
CA VAL A 75 -37.25 36.40 -12.84
C VAL A 75 -37.46 36.65 -11.34
N ASP A 76 -38.31 35.85 -10.71
CA ASP A 76 -38.68 36.04 -9.30
C ASP A 76 -37.47 35.90 -8.36
N ARG A 77 -37.42 36.70 -7.31
CA ARG A 77 -36.30 36.75 -6.37
C ARG A 77 -36.25 35.44 -5.57
N TYR A 78 -35.04 34.91 -5.35
CA TYR A 78 -34.80 33.66 -4.59
C TYR A 78 -35.34 32.37 -5.24
N SER A 79 -35.73 32.40 -6.51
CA SER A 79 -36.18 31.20 -7.25
C SER A 79 -35.07 30.51 -8.07
N LEU A 80 -33.86 31.09 -8.05
CA LEU A 80 -32.75 30.74 -8.95
C LEU A 80 -31.69 29.83 -8.32
N GLU A 81 -31.77 29.56 -7.01
CA GLU A 81 -30.90 28.58 -6.37
C GLU A 81 -31.20 27.18 -6.93
N ASP A 82 -30.15 26.45 -7.34
CA ASP A 82 -30.23 25.15 -8.03
C ASP A 82 -31.07 25.15 -9.33
N ALA A 83 -31.37 26.33 -9.90
CA ALA A 83 -32.07 26.41 -11.16
C ALA A 83 -31.21 25.86 -12.29
N GLN A 84 -31.83 25.10 -13.20
CA GLN A 84 -31.19 24.54 -14.37
C GLN A 84 -31.24 25.55 -15.53
N ILE A 85 -30.12 25.75 -16.21
CA ILE A 85 -30.00 26.51 -17.46
C ILE A 85 -29.62 25.54 -18.58
N ALA A 86 -30.48 25.45 -19.59
CA ALA A 86 -30.13 24.87 -20.89
C ALA A 86 -29.88 26.01 -21.88
N LEU A 87 -28.78 25.93 -22.62
CA LEU A 87 -28.43 26.92 -23.64
C LEU A 87 -28.28 26.22 -24.99
N ASP A 88 -28.84 26.82 -26.04
CA ASP A 88 -28.81 26.30 -27.39
C ASP A 88 -28.22 27.34 -28.35
N PHE A 89 -27.41 26.85 -29.29
CA PHE A 89 -26.85 27.62 -30.38
C PHE A 89 -27.58 27.27 -31.68
N HIS A 90 -28.12 28.28 -32.36
CA HIS A 90 -28.89 28.12 -33.57
C HIS A 90 -28.11 28.66 -34.77
N MET A 91 -27.82 27.81 -35.75
CA MET A 91 -27.15 28.23 -37.00
C MET A 91 -28.13 28.22 -38.16
N ALA A 92 -28.21 29.33 -38.89
CA ALA A 92 -28.91 29.35 -40.17
C ALA A 92 -28.07 28.66 -41.25
N LEU A 93 -28.62 27.62 -41.86
CA LEU A 93 -28.01 26.86 -42.93
C LEU A 93 -28.27 27.52 -44.30
N PRO A 94 -27.46 27.20 -45.33
CA PRO A 94 -27.61 27.80 -46.67
C PRO A 94 -28.93 27.46 -47.37
N ASP A 95 -29.59 26.38 -46.95
CA ASP A 95 -30.89 25.93 -47.45
C ASP A 95 -32.08 26.67 -46.81
N GLY A 96 -31.81 27.57 -45.86
CA GLY A 96 -32.83 28.33 -45.12
C GLY A 96 -33.36 27.62 -43.86
N ASN A 97 -32.89 26.41 -43.55
CA ASN A 97 -33.21 25.72 -42.30
C ASN A 97 -32.30 26.23 -41.16
N VAL A 98 -32.69 25.91 -39.93
CA VAL A 98 -31.90 26.21 -38.72
C VAL A 98 -31.51 24.89 -38.06
N GLU A 99 -30.22 24.75 -37.74
CA GLU A 99 -29.69 23.61 -36.99
C GLU A 99 -29.34 24.04 -35.57
N ASP A 100 -29.86 23.29 -34.60
CA ASP A 100 -29.76 23.59 -33.18
C ASP A 100 -28.69 22.71 -32.53
N ILE A 101 -27.78 23.34 -31.80
CA ILE A 101 -26.70 22.67 -31.09
C ILE A 101 -26.85 22.94 -29.59
N PRO A 102 -27.09 21.89 -28.78
CA PRO A 102 -27.12 22.04 -27.34
C PRO A 102 -25.73 22.40 -26.83
N MET A 103 -25.68 23.43 -25.99
CA MET A 103 -24.45 23.94 -25.40
C MET A 103 -24.28 23.50 -23.95
N GLY A 104 -25.07 22.54 -23.48
CA GLY A 104 -24.95 21.93 -22.16
C GLY A 104 -26.05 22.32 -21.19
N ILE A 105 -26.11 21.55 -20.11
CA ILE A 105 -27.00 21.76 -18.97
C ILE A 105 -26.16 22.23 -17.79
N PHE A 106 -26.49 23.39 -17.23
CA PHE A 106 -25.79 24.01 -16.11
C PHE A 106 -26.75 24.27 -14.95
N TYR A 107 -26.23 24.28 -13.72
CA TYR A 107 -26.95 24.56 -12.49
C TYR A 107 -26.43 25.87 -11.89
N VAL A 108 -27.34 26.79 -11.59
CA VAL A 108 -27.01 28.12 -11.07
C VAL A 108 -26.37 28.01 -9.69
N ALA A 109 -25.15 28.54 -9.57
CA ALA A 109 -24.44 28.65 -8.30
C ALA A 109 -24.47 30.07 -7.75
N GLU A 110 -24.33 31.09 -8.60
CA GLU A 110 -24.40 32.50 -8.20
C GLU A 110 -25.41 33.26 -9.07
N ALA A 111 -26.26 34.06 -8.42
CA ALA A 111 -27.22 34.92 -9.10
C ALA A 111 -27.15 36.35 -8.54
N ASN A 112 -26.42 37.24 -9.22
CA ASN A 112 -26.21 38.62 -8.83
C ASN A 112 -27.13 39.56 -9.60
N ARG A 113 -27.94 40.34 -8.89
CA ARG A 113 -28.87 41.30 -9.50
C ARG A 113 -28.31 42.73 -9.46
N LYS A 114 -28.24 43.36 -10.63
CA LYS A 114 -28.01 44.80 -10.81
C LYS A 114 -29.32 45.48 -11.23
N ILE A 115 -29.32 46.81 -11.32
CA ILE A 115 -30.52 47.65 -11.54
C ILE A 115 -31.37 47.19 -12.75
N ARG A 116 -30.77 46.61 -13.80
CA ARG A 116 -31.47 46.10 -15.00
C ARG A 116 -31.00 44.75 -15.50
N THR A 117 -30.03 44.12 -14.83
CA THR A 117 -29.38 42.90 -15.33
C THR A 117 -29.28 41.87 -14.23
N LEU A 118 -29.49 40.61 -14.60
CA LEU A 118 -29.30 39.43 -13.77
C LEU A 118 -28.05 38.72 -14.26
N GLU A 119 -26.98 38.72 -13.48
CA GLU A 119 -25.74 38.01 -13.77
C GLU A 119 -25.79 36.63 -13.11
N LEU A 120 -25.69 35.59 -13.92
CA LEU A 120 -25.74 34.20 -13.51
C LEU A 120 -24.37 33.57 -13.75
N LYS A 121 -23.89 32.85 -12.75
CA LYS A 121 -22.84 31.84 -12.92
C LYS A 121 -23.41 30.48 -12.59
N ALA A 122 -23.21 29.54 -13.49
CA ALA A 122 -23.72 28.20 -13.40
C ALA A 122 -22.62 27.20 -13.76
N TYR A 123 -22.63 26.03 -13.12
CA TYR A 123 -21.69 24.95 -13.39
C TYR A 123 -22.43 23.71 -13.87
N ASP A 124 -21.77 22.82 -14.60
CA ASP A 124 -22.37 21.56 -15.03
C ASP A 124 -22.65 20.58 -13.86
N GLY A 125 -23.18 19.40 -14.20
CA GLY A 125 -23.48 18.34 -13.24
C GLY A 125 -22.26 17.78 -12.49
N MET A 126 -21.03 18.17 -12.84
CA MET A 126 -19.82 17.67 -12.18
C MET A 126 -19.77 18.09 -10.70
N LEU A 127 -20.39 19.22 -10.35
CA LEU A 127 -20.49 19.68 -8.96
C LEU A 127 -21.20 18.66 -8.04
N ARG A 128 -22.06 17.79 -8.59
CA ARG A 128 -22.75 16.76 -7.80
C ARG A 128 -21.83 15.65 -7.29
N PHE A 129 -20.62 15.53 -7.85
CA PHE A 129 -19.61 14.55 -7.44
C PHE A 129 -18.80 15.00 -6.21
N GLU A 130 -19.02 16.20 -5.67
CA GLU A 130 -18.46 16.67 -4.39
C GLU A 130 -19.04 15.94 -3.16
N LYS A 131 -19.97 15.00 -3.38
CA LYS A 131 -20.57 14.19 -2.31
C LYS A 131 -19.52 13.24 -1.71
N ALA A 132 -19.56 13.08 -0.39
CA ALA A 132 -18.66 12.20 0.34
C ALA A 132 -18.71 10.75 -0.18
N TYR A 133 -17.52 10.16 -0.38
CA TYR A 133 -17.34 8.78 -0.79
C TYR A 133 -17.61 7.82 0.37
N LYS A 134 -18.39 6.76 0.13
CA LYS A 134 -18.70 5.73 1.13
C LYS A 134 -17.71 4.57 0.98
N LYS A 135 -16.89 4.33 1.99
CA LYS A 135 -15.80 3.32 2.01
C LYS A 135 -16.26 1.84 2.04
N GLU A 136 -17.53 1.56 1.72
CA GLU A 136 -18.12 0.22 1.85
C GLU A 136 -17.75 -0.73 0.69
N GLN A 137 -17.18 -0.20 -0.41
CA GLN A 137 -16.80 -1.00 -1.57
C GLN A 137 -15.29 -1.08 -1.76
N SER A 138 -14.76 -2.30 -1.68
CA SER A 138 -13.32 -2.57 -1.75
C SER A 138 -12.84 -3.00 -3.14
N SER A 139 -13.71 -3.45 -4.06
CA SER A 139 -13.31 -3.93 -5.40
C SER A 139 -14.48 -4.03 -6.37
N GLY A 140 -14.23 -3.79 -7.66
CA GLY A 140 -15.23 -3.87 -8.73
C GLY A 140 -14.65 -3.56 -10.11
N TYR A 141 -15.47 -3.70 -11.15
CA TYR A 141 -15.08 -3.30 -12.50
C TYR A 141 -15.33 -1.80 -12.72
N PRO A 142 -14.60 -1.14 -13.63
CA PRO A 142 -14.76 0.28 -13.92
C PRO A 142 -16.20 0.70 -14.23
N TYR A 143 -16.94 -0.11 -15.00
CA TYR A 143 -18.34 0.17 -15.31
C TYR A 143 -19.26 0.13 -14.08
N ASP A 144 -19.04 -0.84 -13.18
CA ASP A 144 -19.82 -0.93 -11.95
C ASP A 144 -19.59 0.29 -11.06
N PHE A 145 -18.32 0.69 -10.92
CA PHE A 145 -17.96 1.91 -10.19
C PHE A 145 -18.61 3.15 -10.80
N LEU A 146 -18.57 3.29 -12.13
CA LEU A 146 -19.24 4.40 -12.83
C LEU A 146 -20.74 4.42 -12.56
N ASN A 147 -21.41 3.26 -12.64
CA ASN A 147 -22.84 3.17 -12.41
C ASN A 147 -23.22 3.54 -10.96
N ILE A 148 -22.48 3.02 -9.98
CA ILE A 148 -22.72 3.29 -8.55
C ILE A 148 -22.54 4.78 -8.25
N MET A 149 -21.41 5.36 -8.69
CA MET A 149 -21.13 6.78 -8.59
C MET A 149 -22.22 7.64 -9.24
N CYS A 150 -22.64 7.29 -10.46
CA CYS A 150 -23.70 7.97 -11.20
C CYS A 150 -25.04 7.94 -10.45
N ASN A 151 -25.42 6.78 -9.90
CA ASN A 151 -26.64 6.64 -9.10
C ASN A 151 -26.58 7.48 -7.81
N ASP A 152 -25.44 7.47 -7.13
CA ASP A 152 -25.26 8.18 -5.86
C ASP A 152 -25.22 9.70 -6.03
N CYS A 153 -24.68 10.17 -7.17
CA CYS A 153 -24.58 11.58 -7.54
C CYS A 153 -25.79 12.07 -8.36
N LYS A 154 -26.75 11.19 -8.70
CA LYS A 154 -27.93 11.49 -9.54
C LYS A 154 -27.55 12.10 -10.90
N VAL A 155 -26.57 11.50 -11.55
CA VAL A 155 -26.10 11.85 -12.91
C VAL A 155 -26.13 10.59 -13.75
N SER A 156 -26.64 10.65 -14.98
CA SER A 156 -26.66 9.48 -15.87
C SER A 156 -25.32 9.31 -16.59
N LEU A 157 -24.91 8.06 -16.83
CA LEU A 157 -23.76 7.73 -17.65
C LEU A 157 -24.12 7.85 -19.14
N ALA A 158 -23.23 8.44 -19.95
CA ALA A 158 -23.43 8.57 -21.40
C ALA A 158 -23.11 7.28 -22.16
N GLN A 159 -22.12 6.52 -21.66
CA GLN A 159 -21.54 5.36 -22.35
C GLN A 159 -22.15 4.04 -21.87
N THR A 160 -22.15 3.06 -22.77
CA THR A 160 -22.56 1.68 -22.46
C THR A 160 -21.41 0.89 -21.86
N GLN A 161 -21.71 -0.25 -21.24
CA GLN A 161 -20.68 -1.16 -20.70
C GLN A 161 -19.63 -1.56 -21.75
N ALA A 162 -20.05 -1.91 -22.96
CA ALA A 162 -19.15 -2.31 -24.04
C ALA A 162 -18.18 -1.19 -24.46
N GLU A 163 -18.60 0.08 -24.38
CA GLU A 163 -17.74 1.23 -24.71
C GLU A 163 -16.69 1.49 -23.62
N ILE A 164 -17.05 1.26 -22.34
CA ILE A 164 -16.12 1.38 -21.22
C ILE A 164 -15.12 0.21 -21.23
N GLU A 165 -15.53 -1.01 -21.56
CA GLU A 165 -14.64 -2.18 -21.65
C GLU A 165 -13.57 -2.05 -22.75
N VAL A 166 -13.81 -1.21 -23.77
CA VAL A 166 -12.84 -0.88 -24.83
C VAL A 166 -11.78 0.14 -24.35
N LEU A 167 -12.02 0.86 -23.26
CA LEU A 167 -11.03 1.76 -22.68
C LEU A 167 -9.83 0.95 -22.13
N PRO A 168 -8.64 1.57 -22.05
CA PRO A 168 -7.51 0.97 -21.35
C PRO A 168 -7.95 0.49 -19.96
N ASN A 169 -7.68 -0.77 -19.62
CA ASN A 169 -8.02 -1.36 -18.33
C ASN A 169 -9.53 -1.44 -18.01
N GLY A 170 -10.42 -1.26 -19.00
CA GLY A 170 -11.87 -1.30 -18.82
C GLY A 170 -12.43 -2.63 -18.30
N THR A 171 -11.68 -3.72 -18.47
CA THR A 171 -12.02 -5.09 -18.03
C THR A 171 -11.21 -5.55 -16.82
N GLU A 172 -10.31 -4.70 -16.29
CA GLU A 172 -9.48 -5.04 -15.15
C GLU A 172 -10.28 -4.88 -13.84
N LEU A 173 -10.06 -5.78 -12.90
CA LEU A 173 -10.65 -5.68 -11.57
C LEU A 173 -9.85 -4.68 -10.74
N LEU A 174 -10.44 -3.52 -10.45
CA LEU A 174 -9.81 -2.49 -9.63
C LEU A 174 -10.32 -2.57 -8.19
N GLY A 175 -9.44 -2.29 -7.24
CA GLY A 175 -9.76 -2.32 -5.82
C GLY A 175 -9.17 -1.14 -5.08
N VAL A 176 -9.82 -0.77 -3.98
CA VAL A 176 -9.37 0.29 -3.07
C VAL A 176 -9.24 -0.29 -1.67
N TYR A 177 -8.07 -0.12 -1.07
CA TYR A 177 -7.86 -0.51 0.34
C TYR A 177 -8.67 0.39 1.29
N PRO A 178 -9.11 -0.12 2.46
CA PRO A 178 -9.86 0.68 3.44
C PRO A 178 -9.13 1.95 3.91
N ASP A 179 -7.80 1.89 3.99
CA ASP A 179 -6.93 3.01 4.31
C ASP A 179 -6.56 3.82 3.06
N ASN A 180 -7.57 4.40 2.41
CA ASN A 180 -7.41 5.30 1.27
C ASN A 180 -7.73 6.75 1.65
N ASP A 181 -7.14 7.68 0.88
CA ASP A 181 -7.28 9.13 1.01
C ASP A 181 -8.34 9.70 0.04
N ILE A 182 -9.39 8.93 -0.25
CA ILE A 182 -10.48 9.36 -1.13
C ILE A 182 -11.58 9.99 -0.27
N GLU A 183 -11.80 11.29 -0.43
CA GLU A 183 -12.81 12.03 0.32
C GLU A 183 -14.15 12.11 -0.44
N THR A 184 -14.10 12.44 -1.74
CA THR A 184 -15.29 12.68 -2.56
C THR A 184 -15.40 11.73 -3.75
N TRP A 185 -16.60 11.62 -4.33
CA TRP A 185 -16.79 10.90 -5.60
C TRP A 185 -16.02 11.55 -6.77
N ARG A 186 -15.72 12.85 -6.70
CA ARG A 186 -14.88 13.54 -7.69
C ARG A 186 -13.44 13.04 -7.63
N ASP A 187 -12.89 12.85 -6.43
CA ASP A 187 -11.55 12.27 -6.24
C ASP A 187 -11.50 10.84 -6.75
N PHE A 188 -12.54 10.05 -6.43
CA PHE A 188 -12.67 8.69 -6.95
C PHE A 188 -12.71 8.67 -8.49
N LEU A 189 -13.51 9.56 -9.10
CA LEU A 189 -13.61 9.70 -10.56
C LEU A 189 -12.27 10.11 -11.19
N HIS A 190 -11.50 10.96 -10.51
CA HIS A 190 -10.16 11.36 -10.95
C HIS A 190 -9.23 10.14 -11.05
N TYR A 191 -9.14 9.38 -9.96
CA TYR A 191 -8.30 8.18 -9.93
C TYR A 191 -8.76 7.10 -10.91
N LEU A 192 -10.08 6.91 -11.06
CA LEU A 192 -10.64 5.94 -12.00
C LEU A 192 -10.34 6.33 -13.44
N SER A 193 -10.58 7.60 -13.79
CA SER A 193 -10.31 8.11 -15.13
C SER A 193 -8.81 8.05 -15.46
N GLN A 194 -7.95 8.30 -14.47
CA GLN A 194 -6.50 8.15 -14.62
C GLN A 194 -6.10 6.68 -14.87
N ALA A 195 -6.68 5.72 -14.13
CA ALA A 195 -6.43 4.29 -14.32
C ALA A 195 -6.89 3.78 -15.71
N LEU A 196 -7.93 4.41 -16.26
CA LEU A 196 -8.44 4.15 -17.61
C LEU A 196 -7.67 4.93 -18.71
N GLY A 197 -6.70 5.77 -18.35
CA GLY A 197 -5.95 6.57 -19.32
C GLY A 197 -6.78 7.62 -20.07
N CYS A 198 -7.83 8.14 -19.43
CA CYS A 198 -8.76 9.10 -20.02
C CYS A 198 -9.04 10.30 -19.10
N PHE A 199 -9.82 11.25 -19.60
CA PHE A 199 -10.40 12.33 -18.79
C PHE A 199 -11.93 12.23 -18.79
N ALA A 200 -12.57 12.80 -17.77
CA ALA A 200 -14.02 12.76 -17.61
C ALA A 200 -14.60 14.18 -17.64
N PHE A 201 -15.73 14.33 -18.34
CA PHE A 201 -16.51 15.56 -18.33
C PHE A 201 -18.01 15.28 -18.47
N ILE A 202 -18.83 16.29 -18.20
CA ILE A 202 -20.28 16.22 -18.45
C ILE A 202 -20.57 16.63 -19.88
N ASN A 203 -21.15 15.72 -20.65
CA ASN A 203 -21.53 15.96 -22.04
C ASN A 203 -22.67 17.00 -22.14
N ARG A 204 -23.01 17.38 -23.38
CA ARG A 204 -24.05 18.39 -23.66
C ARG A 204 -25.44 18.01 -23.15
N ASP A 205 -25.72 16.73 -22.97
CA ASP A 205 -26.99 16.21 -22.43
C ASP A 205 -27.02 16.14 -20.89
N GLY A 206 -25.95 16.59 -20.21
CA GLY A 206 -25.85 16.50 -18.75
C GLY A 206 -25.44 15.12 -18.22
N LYS A 207 -24.85 14.27 -19.07
CA LYS A 207 -24.41 12.90 -18.72
C LYS A 207 -22.89 12.83 -18.56
N LEU A 208 -22.41 11.97 -17.67
CA LEU A 208 -20.98 11.71 -17.49
C LEU A 208 -20.41 10.94 -18.70
N GLN A 209 -19.32 11.43 -19.28
CA GLN A 209 -18.62 10.80 -20.40
C GLN A 209 -17.11 10.78 -20.16
N LEU A 210 -16.49 9.63 -20.44
CA LEU A 210 -15.04 9.42 -20.39
C LEU A 210 -14.50 9.44 -21.81
N VAL A 211 -13.51 10.31 -22.06
CA VAL A 211 -12.91 10.52 -23.39
C VAL A 211 -11.41 10.34 -23.30
N LYS A 212 -10.88 9.55 -24.24
CA LYS A 212 -9.44 9.36 -24.42
C LYS A 212 -8.87 10.41 -25.36
N TYR A 213 -7.60 10.73 -25.17
CA TYR A 213 -6.83 11.46 -26.19
C TYR A 213 -6.64 10.56 -27.43
N GLY A 214 -6.64 11.17 -28.62
CA GLY A 214 -6.54 10.42 -29.88
C GLY A 214 -5.86 11.23 -30.98
N GLU A 215 -5.67 10.64 -32.15
CA GLU A 215 -4.96 11.28 -33.26
C GLU A 215 -5.87 11.75 -34.39
N SER A 216 -7.14 11.28 -34.41
CA SER A 216 -8.06 11.50 -35.53
C SER A 216 -8.53 12.96 -35.61
N PRO A 217 -8.12 13.73 -36.63
CA PRO A 217 -8.50 15.13 -36.74
C PRO A 217 -9.97 15.26 -37.13
N VAL A 218 -10.68 16.14 -36.43
CA VAL A 218 -12.12 16.35 -36.61
C VAL A 218 -12.42 17.56 -37.50
N CYS A 219 -11.57 18.58 -37.44
CA CYS A 219 -11.73 19.80 -38.23
C CYS A 219 -10.38 20.44 -38.57
N SER A 220 -10.34 21.17 -39.69
CA SER A 220 -9.20 21.98 -40.10
C SER A 220 -9.50 23.47 -39.93
N VAL A 221 -8.63 24.18 -39.20
CA VAL A 221 -8.78 25.62 -38.94
C VAL A 221 -7.84 26.42 -39.85
N ASN A 222 -8.42 27.20 -40.77
CA ASN A 222 -7.70 28.03 -41.73
C ASN A 222 -7.15 29.33 -41.08
N SER A 223 -6.08 29.92 -41.61
CA SER A 223 -5.57 31.25 -41.23
C SER A 223 -6.61 32.37 -41.32
N THR A 224 -7.56 32.28 -42.25
CA THR A 224 -8.62 33.30 -42.41
C THR A 224 -9.57 33.38 -41.22
N HIS A 225 -9.73 32.29 -40.47
CA HIS A 225 -10.65 32.21 -39.34
C HIS A 225 -9.97 32.45 -37.99
N ARG A 226 -8.66 32.76 -38.01
CA ARG A 226 -7.82 33.02 -36.84
C ARG A 226 -7.63 34.52 -36.66
N TYR A 227 -8.11 35.05 -35.55
CA TYR A 227 -7.90 36.46 -35.18
C TYR A 227 -6.53 36.67 -34.55
N SER A 228 -6.11 35.72 -33.71
CA SER A 228 -4.79 35.64 -33.13
C SER A 228 -4.41 34.17 -32.97
N SER A 229 -3.12 33.88 -33.10
CA SER A 229 -2.59 32.56 -32.82
C SER A 229 -1.16 32.65 -32.33
N SER A 230 -0.82 31.79 -31.37
CA SER A 230 0.52 31.48 -30.94
C SER A 230 0.69 29.97 -31.03
N PHE A 231 1.72 29.53 -31.74
CA PHE A 231 2.09 28.12 -31.84
C PHE A 231 3.47 27.93 -31.26
N SER A 232 3.67 26.84 -30.53
CA SER A 232 4.99 26.48 -30.03
C SER A 232 5.81 25.77 -31.11
N ASP A 233 7.13 26.00 -31.11
CA ASP A 233 8.07 25.33 -32.04
C ASP A 233 8.41 23.88 -31.64
N PHE A 234 7.83 23.37 -30.54
CA PHE A 234 8.06 22.01 -30.07
C PHE A 234 6.76 21.21 -30.04
N VAL A 235 6.91 19.89 -30.08
CA VAL A 235 5.79 18.94 -29.99
C VAL A 235 5.84 18.27 -28.63
N THR A 236 4.67 18.14 -28.01
CA THR A 236 4.51 17.43 -26.74
C THR A 236 4.21 15.97 -27.04
N ARG A 237 5.08 15.08 -26.58
CA ARG A 237 4.92 13.62 -26.65
C ARG A 237 5.32 12.99 -25.33
N TYR A 238 4.70 11.87 -24.99
CA TYR A 238 4.99 11.10 -23.78
C TYR A 238 5.53 9.72 -24.16
N THR A 239 6.69 9.38 -23.61
CA THR A 239 7.35 8.07 -23.83
C THR A 239 7.45 7.26 -22.55
N ALA A 240 7.15 7.86 -21.40
CA ALA A 240 7.26 7.20 -20.12
C ALA A 240 6.12 7.58 -19.17
N ILE A 241 5.88 6.71 -18.19
CA ILE A 241 5.01 6.97 -17.05
C ILE A 241 5.76 6.66 -15.76
N SER A 242 5.47 7.44 -14.72
CA SER A 242 5.91 7.15 -13.35
C SER A 242 4.69 7.00 -12.44
N SER A 243 4.65 5.92 -11.65
CA SER A 243 3.61 5.71 -10.64
C SER A 243 4.24 5.31 -9.32
N THR A 244 3.80 5.93 -8.23
CA THR A 244 4.29 5.59 -6.89
C THR A 244 3.46 4.45 -6.31
N ASN A 245 4.14 3.38 -5.91
CA ASN A 245 3.53 2.27 -5.20
C ASN A 245 3.53 2.60 -3.70
N ARG A 246 2.34 2.65 -3.08
CA ARG A 246 2.18 3.00 -1.66
C ARG A 246 2.67 1.90 -0.72
N ARG A 247 2.74 0.64 -1.19
CA ARG A 247 3.20 -0.48 -0.37
C ARG A 247 4.72 -0.43 -0.16
N THR A 248 5.45 -0.17 -1.23
CA THR A 248 6.92 -0.11 -1.23
C THR A 248 7.46 1.32 -1.08
N ASN A 249 6.61 2.33 -1.21
CA ASN A 249 6.98 3.75 -1.34
C ASN A 249 8.02 4.02 -2.43
N THR A 250 8.07 3.16 -3.46
CA THR A 250 8.97 3.33 -4.61
C THR A 250 8.21 3.89 -5.81
N ALA A 251 8.85 4.83 -6.51
CA ALA A 251 8.37 5.31 -7.80
C ALA A 251 8.78 4.31 -8.89
N GLU A 252 7.81 3.60 -9.45
CA GLU A 252 8.02 2.70 -10.58
C GLU A 252 8.03 3.49 -11.88
N TYR A 253 9.04 3.24 -12.72
CA TYR A 253 9.25 3.92 -13.99
C TYR A 253 9.08 2.93 -15.14
N TYR A 254 8.19 3.26 -16.08
CA TYR A 254 7.97 2.47 -17.29
C TYR A 254 8.10 3.37 -18.51
N ALA A 255 8.98 3.01 -19.44
CA ALA A 255 9.26 3.77 -20.65
C ALA A 255 9.20 2.90 -21.92
N LEU A 256 8.92 3.55 -23.04
CA LEU A 256 9.07 3.01 -24.39
C LEU A 256 10.52 3.19 -24.85
N ASP A 257 10.93 2.36 -25.82
CA ASP A 257 12.23 2.47 -26.48
C ASP A 257 12.02 3.01 -27.90
N PRO A 258 12.58 4.18 -28.28
CA PRO A 258 13.42 5.07 -27.49
C PRO A 258 12.64 5.96 -26.49
N ASP A 259 13.26 6.25 -25.34
CA ASP A 259 12.71 7.13 -24.31
C ASP A 259 13.19 8.58 -24.51
N ASP A 260 12.52 9.31 -25.40
CA ASP A 260 12.93 10.64 -25.87
C ASP A 260 11.82 11.71 -25.76
N GLY A 261 10.79 11.41 -24.95
CA GLY A 261 9.64 12.25 -24.67
C GLY A 261 9.53 12.67 -23.20
N LEU A 262 8.34 13.09 -22.79
CA LEU A 262 8.03 13.41 -21.41
C LEU A 262 7.62 12.17 -20.61
N THR A 263 7.83 12.22 -19.30
CA THR A 263 7.30 11.25 -18.34
C THR A 263 6.00 11.77 -17.74
N MET A 264 4.89 11.04 -17.89
CA MET A 264 3.64 11.34 -17.20
C MET A 264 3.71 10.85 -15.76
N ASN A 265 3.52 11.75 -14.79
CA ASN A 265 3.49 11.37 -13.38
C ASN A 265 2.05 11.08 -12.93
N LEU A 266 1.78 9.83 -12.58
CA LEU A 266 0.47 9.38 -12.06
C LEU A 266 0.35 9.54 -10.54
N ALA A 267 1.43 9.94 -9.85
CA ALA A 267 1.50 10.03 -8.39
C ALA A 267 1.04 8.73 -7.69
N VAL A 268 0.50 8.85 -6.47
CA VAL A 268 -0.08 7.73 -5.73
C VAL A 268 -1.57 7.63 -6.08
N ASN A 269 -1.92 6.69 -6.97
CA ASN A 269 -3.32 6.38 -7.27
C ASN A 269 -3.77 5.16 -6.44
N PRO A 270 -4.79 5.29 -5.55
CA PRO A 270 -5.29 4.19 -4.73
C PRO A 270 -5.80 2.97 -5.51
N LEU A 271 -6.39 3.17 -6.71
CA LEU A 271 -6.93 2.10 -7.55
C LEU A 271 -5.84 1.25 -8.21
N LEU A 272 -4.62 1.78 -8.33
CA LEU A 272 -3.48 1.07 -8.92
C LEU A 272 -2.71 0.23 -7.87
N GLN A 273 -3.07 0.30 -6.59
CA GLN A 273 -2.34 -0.37 -5.50
C GLN A 273 -2.82 -1.81 -5.25
N PHE A 274 -3.99 -2.17 -5.78
CA PHE A 274 -4.60 -3.47 -5.57
C PHE A 274 -4.15 -4.47 -6.65
N GLY A 275 -3.82 -5.69 -6.22
CA GLY A 275 -3.43 -6.79 -7.11
C GLY A 275 -1.95 -7.20 -7.01
N LEU A 276 -1.56 -8.14 -7.88
CA LEU A 276 -0.19 -8.61 -8.05
C LEU A 276 0.64 -7.61 -8.85
N ASP A 277 1.96 -7.62 -8.68
CA ASP A 277 2.88 -6.73 -9.40
C ASP A 277 2.74 -6.86 -10.92
N GLU A 278 2.52 -8.07 -11.44
CA GLU A 278 2.28 -8.30 -12.88
C GLU A 278 1.02 -7.59 -13.40
N THR A 279 -0.07 -7.62 -12.62
CA THR A 279 -1.32 -6.93 -12.97
C THR A 279 -1.10 -5.42 -12.99
N ARG A 280 -0.37 -4.90 -12.00
CA ARG A 280 -0.01 -3.48 -11.93
C ARG A 280 0.84 -3.07 -13.13
N THR A 281 1.89 -3.82 -13.46
CA THR A 281 2.71 -3.57 -14.65
C THR A 281 1.87 -3.60 -15.94
N ARG A 282 0.91 -4.52 -16.07
CA ARG A 282 0.00 -4.57 -17.22
C ARG A 282 -0.87 -3.31 -17.32
N ILE A 283 -1.48 -2.90 -16.21
CA ILE A 283 -2.31 -1.69 -16.13
C ILE A 283 -1.51 -0.45 -16.52
N LEU A 284 -0.30 -0.31 -15.98
CA LEU A 284 0.60 0.80 -16.26
C LEU A 284 1.04 0.80 -17.74
N LYS A 285 1.43 -0.35 -18.32
CA LYS A 285 1.76 -0.44 -19.75
C LYS A 285 0.58 -0.08 -20.66
N ASN A 286 -0.65 -0.45 -20.29
CA ASN A 286 -1.84 -0.07 -21.04
C ASN A 286 -2.06 1.45 -21.02
N ILE A 287 -1.84 2.09 -19.87
CA ILE A 287 -1.89 3.55 -19.75
C ILE A 287 -0.78 4.19 -20.59
N LEU A 288 0.46 3.69 -20.52
CA LEU A 288 1.57 4.19 -21.32
C LEU A 288 1.27 4.13 -22.84
N ASN A 289 0.74 3.01 -23.32
CA ASN A 289 0.33 2.86 -24.71
C ASN A 289 -0.76 3.88 -25.10
N ALA A 290 -1.72 4.15 -24.21
CA ALA A 290 -2.78 5.13 -24.46
C ALA A 290 -2.25 6.57 -24.56
N ILE A 291 -1.25 6.95 -23.74
CA ILE A 291 -0.66 8.30 -23.75
C ILE A 291 0.34 8.46 -24.90
N SER A 292 1.00 7.39 -25.35
CA SER A 292 2.01 7.46 -26.42
C SER A 292 1.50 7.99 -27.76
N VAL A 293 0.18 7.94 -27.95
CA VAL A 293 -0.59 8.49 -29.08
C VAL A 293 -0.59 10.04 -29.09
N ILE A 294 -0.26 10.67 -27.96
CA ILE A 294 -0.22 12.13 -27.82
C ILE A 294 1.01 12.67 -28.56
N ASN A 295 0.74 13.42 -29.64
CA ASN A 295 1.75 14.08 -30.46
C ASN A 295 1.27 15.48 -30.86
N TYR A 296 1.02 16.33 -29.86
CA TYR A 296 0.33 17.61 -30.05
C TYR A 296 1.27 18.80 -30.04
N VAL A 297 0.99 19.77 -30.92
CA VAL A 297 1.64 21.09 -30.89
C VAL A 297 0.86 22.02 -29.96
N PRO A 298 1.48 22.53 -28.87
CA PRO A 298 0.82 23.49 -28.00
C PRO A 298 0.52 24.78 -28.74
N PHE A 299 -0.70 25.29 -28.55
CA PHE A 299 -1.16 26.51 -29.21
C PHE A 299 -2.14 27.29 -28.33
N ASP A 300 -2.24 28.58 -28.61
CA ASP A 300 -3.29 29.47 -28.09
C ASP A 300 -3.84 30.28 -29.26
N SER A 301 -5.13 30.16 -29.56
CA SER A 301 -5.73 30.86 -30.69
C SER A 301 -7.13 31.39 -30.38
N GLU A 302 -7.37 32.65 -30.75
CA GLU A 302 -8.72 33.18 -30.90
C GLU A 302 -9.22 32.98 -32.32
N THR A 303 -10.37 32.35 -32.46
CA THR A 303 -10.98 32.03 -33.74
C THR A 303 -12.42 32.52 -33.80
N ILE A 304 -12.95 32.57 -35.03
CA ILE A 304 -14.41 32.65 -35.26
C ILE A 304 -15.09 31.50 -34.50
N GLY A 305 -14.50 30.30 -34.55
CA GLY A 305 -14.81 29.18 -33.67
C GLY A 305 -16.08 28.42 -34.03
N ASP A 306 -16.05 27.12 -33.77
CA ASP A 306 -17.19 26.22 -33.97
C ASP A 306 -17.74 25.78 -32.60
N PRO A 307 -18.97 26.18 -32.23
CA PRO A 307 -19.61 25.77 -30.99
C PRO A 307 -19.85 24.26 -30.85
N ALA A 308 -19.69 23.46 -31.90
CA ALA A 308 -19.78 21.99 -31.85
C ALA A 308 -18.49 21.31 -31.36
N LEU A 309 -17.38 22.04 -31.22
CA LEU A 309 -16.13 21.52 -30.68
C LEU A 309 -16.21 21.31 -29.18
N ASP A 310 -15.59 20.24 -28.70
CA ASP A 310 -15.48 19.89 -27.29
C ASP A 310 -14.02 19.59 -26.89
N PRO A 311 -13.67 19.65 -25.59
CA PRO A 311 -12.34 19.25 -25.12
C PRO A 311 -11.98 17.83 -25.57
N GLY A 312 -10.73 17.63 -25.97
CA GLY A 312 -10.21 16.39 -26.55
C GLY A 312 -10.33 16.28 -28.06
N ASP A 313 -11.08 17.17 -28.73
CA ASP A 313 -11.15 17.18 -30.19
C ASP A 313 -9.81 17.58 -30.81
N VAL A 314 -9.37 16.80 -31.79
CA VAL A 314 -8.10 17.02 -32.49
C VAL A 314 -8.34 17.90 -33.70
N LEU A 315 -7.52 18.94 -33.84
CA LEU A 315 -7.56 19.91 -34.93
C LEU A 315 -6.26 19.85 -35.74
N THR A 316 -6.41 20.10 -37.05
CA THR A 316 -5.28 20.44 -37.92
C THR A 316 -5.33 21.93 -38.24
N PHE A 317 -4.19 22.61 -38.25
CA PHE A 317 -4.12 24.03 -38.59
C PHE A 317 -3.47 24.21 -39.96
N THR A 318 -4.09 24.98 -40.84
CA THR A 318 -3.58 25.22 -42.20
C THR A 318 -3.28 26.69 -42.45
N GLY A 319 -2.14 26.95 -43.09
CA GLY A 319 -1.68 28.29 -43.51
C GLY A 319 -0.93 29.08 -42.43
N GLY A 320 -0.20 30.12 -42.85
CA GLY A 320 0.51 31.03 -41.96
C GLY A 320 1.64 30.36 -41.17
N GLN A 321 1.66 30.58 -39.85
CA GLN A 321 2.66 30.04 -38.90
C GLN A 321 2.43 28.58 -38.49
N ALA A 322 1.36 27.94 -38.99
CA ALA A 322 1.00 26.57 -38.59
C ALA A 322 1.43 25.55 -39.64
N ASP A 323 1.99 24.43 -39.18
CA ASP A 323 2.34 23.30 -40.02
C ASP A 323 1.10 22.42 -40.26
N ALA A 324 0.69 22.29 -41.52
CA ALA A 324 -0.47 21.51 -41.95
C ALA A 324 -0.35 20.00 -41.66
N THR A 325 0.86 19.52 -41.38
CA THR A 325 1.11 18.11 -41.04
C THR A 325 0.98 17.79 -39.55
N LYS A 326 0.84 18.82 -38.70
CA LYS A 326 0.78 18.66 -37.25
C LYS A 326 -0.66 18.73 -36.73
N ILE A 327 -0.90 17.96 -35.68
CA ILE A 327 -2.17 17.89 -34.97
C ILE A 327 -2.04 18.58 -33.61
N ALA A 328 -3.17 19.07 -33.09
CA ALA A 328 -3.26 19.55 -31.73
C ALA A 328 -4.65 19.26 -31.15
N ALA A 329 -4.72 18.78 -29.91
CA ALA A 329 -5.99 18.56 -29.22
C ALA A 329 -6.42 19.81 -28.45
N ILE A 330 -7.73 20.05 -28.39
CA ILE A 330 -8.29 21.12 -27.55
C ILE A 330 -8.23 20.68 -26.09
N THR A 331 -7.41 21.34 -25.28
CA THR A 331 -7.37 21.10 -23.83
C THR A 331 -8.25 22.08 -23.06
N SER A 332 -8.48 23.28 -23.62
CA SER A 332 -9.43 24.26 -23.09
C SER A 332 -10.11 25.01 -24.23
N ILE A 333 -11.42 25.19 -24.09
CA ILE A 333 -12.26 25.94 -25.02
C ILE A 333 -13.11 26.95 -24.26
N THR A 334 -13.11 28.19 -24.73
CA THR A 334 -13.98 29.26 -24.23
C THR A 334 -14.81 29.82 -25.37
N VAL A 335 -16.11 29.58 -25.36
CA VAL A 335 -17.05 30.12 -26.35
C VAL A 335 -17.74 31.35 -25.77
N LYS A 336 -17.46 32.54 -26.30
CA LYS A 336 -18.21 33.75 -25.93
C LYS A 336 -19.51 33.82 -26.73
N VAL A 337 -20.63 33.99 -26.03
CA VAL A 337 -21.96 34.18 -26.64
C VAL A 337 -21.95 35.45 -27.47
N ASN A 338 -22.31 35.33 -28.75
CA ASN A 338 -22.19 36.41 -29.76
C ASN A 338 -20.77 36.98 -29.90
N GLY A 339 -19.74 36.18 -29.59
CA GLY A 339 -18.35 36.60 -29.61
C GLY A 339 -17.44 35.59 -30.30
N LYS A 340 -16.16 35.65 -29.92
CA LYS A 340 -15.11 34.77 -30.43
C LYS A 340 -15.01 33.49 -29.60
N CYS A 341 -14.40 32.47 -30.17
CA CYS A 341 -13.98 31.27 -29.45
C CYS A 341 -12.47 31.31 -29.18
N SER A 342 -12.05 31.03 -27.95
CA SER A 342 -10.64 30.83 -27.61
C SER A 342 -10.39 29.33 -27.46
N LEU A 343 -9.40 28.83 -28.19
CA LEU A 343 -8.98 27.44 -28.21
C LEU A 343 -7.54 27.36 -27.71
N LYS A 344 -7.27 26.45 -26.79
CA LYS A 344 -5.92 26.22 -26.25
C LYS A 344 -5.56 24.74 -26.27
N CYS A 345 -4.30 24.46 -26.57
CA CYS A 345 -3.64 23.18 -26.34
C CYS A 345 -2.42 23.44 -25.46
N VAL A 346 -2.40 22.85 -24.27
CA VAL A 346 -1.24 22.92 -23.37
C VAL A 346 -0.21 21.85 -23.70
N GLY A 347 1.02 22.05 -23.24
CA GLY A 347 2.08 21.07 -23.37
C GLY A 347 3.46 21.63 -23.02
N LYS A 348 4.39 20.71 -22.73
CA LYS A 348 5.76 21.03 -22.31
C LYS A 348 6.77 20.55 -23.33
N ASN A 349 7.91 21.24 -23.39
CA ASN A 349 9.01 20.84 -24.25
C ASN A 349 9.79 19.70 -23.58
N PRO A 350 9.92 18.52 -24.21
CA PRO A 350 10.70 17.41 -23.67
C PRO A 350 12.12 17.82 -23.25
N ARG A 351 12.78 18.66 -24.06
CA ARG A 351 14.17 19.12 -23.82
C ARG A 351 14.33 19.98 -22.57
N LEU A 352 13.29 20.73 -22.19
CA LEU A 352 13.33 21.59 -21.00
C LEU A 352 13.00 20.80 -19.73
N SER A 353 12.24 19.71 -19.85
CA SER A 353 11.89 18.85 -18.71
C SER A 353 13.09 18.06 -18.20
N GLU A 354 14.01 17.66 -19.08
CA GLU A 354 15.29 17.02 -18.69
C GLU A 354 16.24 18.02 -18.00
N ALA A 355 16.15 19.30 -18.35
CA ALA A 355 16.97 20.37 -17.81
C ALA A 355 16.45 20.87 -16.45
N LYS A 356 16.17 19.95 -15.51
CA LYS A 356 15.81 20.34 -14.12
C LYS A 356 16.98 21.04 -13.45
N SER A 357 16.73 22.22 -12.89
CA SER A 357 17.68 23.01 -12.11
C SER A 357 18.17 22.23 -10.89
N LYS A 358 19.39 22.53 -10.41
CA LYS A 358 19.97 21.91 -9.20
C LYS A 358 19.03 22.05 -7.99
N ASN A 359 18.36 23.19 -7.85
CA ASN A 359 17.36 23.43 -6.80
C ASN A 359 16.16 22.47 -6.85
N ASP A 360 15.66 22.12 -8.05
CA ASP A 360 14.51 21.21 -8.16
C ASP A 360 14.90 19.78 -7.79
N LYS A 361 16.16 19.39 -8.07
CA LYS A 361 16.74 18.12 -7.63
C LYS A 361 16.96 18.12 -6.12
N ASP A 362 17.41 19.24 -5.56
CA ASP A 362 17.64 19.38 -4.12
C ASP A 362 16.32 19.36 -3.33
N ILE A 363 15.23 19.92 -3.84
CA ILE A 363 13.89 19.82 -3.22
C ILE A 363 13.39 18.37 -3.23
N SER A 364 13.52 17.67 -4.35
CA SER A 364 13.15 16.24 -4.44
C SER A 364 14.01 15.37 -3.52
N GLY A 365 15.30 15.68 -3.38
CA GLY A 365 16.21 15.04 -2.43
C GLY A 365 15.82 15.31 -0.98
N LEU A 366 15.43 16.55 -0.66
CA LEU A 366 14.94 16.94 0.66
C LEU A 366 13.65 16.21 1.02
N THR A 367 12.67 16.12 0.12
CA THR A 367 11.44 15.36 0.36
C THR A 367 11.73 13.88 0.63
N ASN A 368 12.61 13.26 -0.16
CA ASN A 368 13.00 11.86 0.07
C ASN A 368 13.77 11.69 1.39
N SER A 369 14.61 12.64 1.78
CA SER A 369 15.33 12.62 3.08
C SER A 369 14.41 12.83 4.29
N VAL A 370 13.32 13.59 4.12
CA VAL A 370 12.29 13.78 5.15
C VAL A 370 11.46 12.50 5.33
N GLU A 371 11.27 11.70 4.28
CA GLU A 371 10.61 10.40 4.41
C GLU A 371 11.49 9.32 5.05
N ALA A 372 12.81 9.38 4.84
CA ALA A 372 13.78 8.49 5.49
C ALA A 372 13.89 8.70 7.02
N THR A 373 13.35 9.79 7.56
CA THR A 373 13.36 10.07 9.00
C THR A 373 12.20 9.44 9.79
N LYS A 374 11.37 8.60 9.16
CA LYS A 374 10.24 7.95 9.84
C LYS A 374 10.74 6.84 10.78
N MET A 375 10.41 6.94 12.07
CA MET A 375 10.65 5.89 13.06
C MET A 375 9.78 4.67 12.73
N ALA A 376 10.40 3.51 12.53
CA ALA A 376 9.71 2.24 12.39
C ALA A 376 9.64 1.53 13.76
N THR A 377 8.55 0.81 14.00
CA THR A 377 8.27 0.11 15.27
C THR A 377 7.90 -1.35 14.99
N TYR A 378 8.69 -2.27 15.51
CA TYR A 378 8.38 -3.70 15.56
C TYR A 378 7.72 -3.99 16.89
N SER A 379 6.57 -4.67 16.90
CA SER A 379 5.81 -4.97 18.13
C SER A 379 5.59 -6.46 18.30
N TYR A 380 5.74 -6.96 19.52
CA TYR A 380 5.51 -8.35 19.91
C TYR A 380 4.52 -8.44 21.06
N VAL A 381 3.62 -9.42 20.98
CA VAL A 381 2.65 -9.78 22.03
C VAL A 381 2.61 -11.30 22.13
N ASN A 382 2.67 -11.84 23.35
CA ASN A 382 2.65 -13.28 23.56
C ASN A 382 1.25 -13.89 23.33
N ALA A 383 1.17 -14.98 22.57
CA ALA A 383 -0.09 -15.68 22.32
C ALA A 383 -0.46 -16.69 23.43
N MET A 384 0.54 -17.21 24.17
CA MET A 384 0.35 -18.25 25.19
C MET A 384 0.84 -17.78 26.56
N ALA A 385 0.32 -18.41 27.62
CA ALA A 385 0.76 -18.18 28.99
C ALA A 385 2.08 -18.92 29.26
N TYR A 386 2.96 -18.33 30.07
CA TYR A 386 4.23 -18.92 30.49
C TYR A 386 4.23 -19.19 32.00
N THR A 387 4.83 -20.30 32.41
CA THR A 387 5.14 -20.59 33.82
C THR A 387 6.65 -20.54 34.01
N LEU A 388 7.10 -19.59 34.83
CA LEU A 388 8.51 -19.32 35.09
C LEU A 388 8.93 -19.95 36.43
N GLY A 389 10.14 -20.51 36.45
CA GLY A 389 10.78 -21.08 37.64
C GLY A 389 12.27 -20.78 37.64
N ALA A 390 13.08 -21.67 38.21
CA ALA A 390 14.52 -21.48 38.33
C ALA A 390 15.27 -21.56 36.98
N ASP A 391 14.70 -22.27 35.99
CA ASP A 391 15.29 -22.39 34.65
C ASP A 391 15.02 -21.15 33.80
N LYS A 392 15.97 -20.77 32.94
CA LYS A 392 15.80 -19.65 32.00
C LYS A 392 14.75 -20.05 30.94
N VAL A 393 13.72 -19.22 30.76
CA VAL A 393 12.67 -19.41 29.74
C VAL A 393 12.66 -18.21 28.79
N GLU A 394 12.68 -18.48 27.48
CA GLU A 394 12.51 -17.48 26.42
C GLU A 394 11.06 -16.97 26.38
N ILE A 395 10.87 -15.65 26.48
CA ILE A 395 9.53 -15.04 26.55
C ILE A 395 9.24 -14.07 25.39
N VAL A 396 10.27 -13.50 24.78
CA VAL A 396 10.19 -12.53 23.68
C VAL A 396 11.23 -12.90 22.65
N ASN A 397 10.81 -12.94 21.39
CA ASN A 397 11.67 -13.06 20.23
C ASN A 397 11.19 -12.06 19.17
N ILE A 398 12.04 -11.10 18.82
CA ILE A 398 11.73 -10.08 17.80
C ILE A 398 12.83 -10.13 16.74
N GLU A 399 12.42 -10.43 15.51
CA GLU A 399 13.25 -10.27 14.33
C GLU A 399 13.00 -8.87 13.74
N PHE A 400 14.07 -8.13 13.46
CA PHE A 400 13.99 -6.80 12.85
C PHE A 400 15.13 -6.60 11.85
N ALA A 401 14.86 -5.88 10.76
CA ALA A 401 15.83 -5.60 9.72
C ALA A 401 16.28 -4.13 9.75
N THR A 402 17.57 -3.87 9.57
CA THR A 402 18.16 -2.53 9.44
C THR A 402 18.42 -2.22 7.97
N GLN A 403 18.06 -1.02 7.51
CA GLN A 403 18.40 -0.56 6.15
C GLN A 403 19.70 0.25 6.13
N GLU A 404 19.90 1.05 7.17
CA GLU A 404 21.08 1.90 7.39
C GLU A 404 21.64 1.61 8.79
N GLU A 405 22.90 1.97 9.03
CA GLU A 405 23.52 1.87 10.36
C GLU A 405 22.77 2.78 11.32
N THR A 406 22.21 2.21 12.39
CA THR A 406 21.32 2.96 13.29
C THR A 406 21.31 2.41 14.70
N ASP A 407 20.99 3.30 15.63
CA ASP A 407 20.64 2.95 17.01
C ASP A 407 19.15 2.62 17.11
N CYS A 408 18.83 1.58 17.86
CA CYS A 408 17.47 1.14 18.14
C CYS A 408 17.22 1.08 19.65
N GLU A 409 15.97 1.20 20.06
CA GLU A 409 15.55 1.08 21.46
C GLU A 409 14.57 -0.08 21.62
N PHE A 410 14.91 -1.03 22.49
CA PHE A 410 13.97 -2.05 22.95
C PHE A 410 13.23 -1.56 24.20
N LYS A 411 11.90 -1.71 24.19
CA LYS A 411 11.00 -1.43 25.31
C LYS A 411 10.06 -2.60 25.48
N ALA A 412 9.90 -3.12 26.69
CA ALA A 412 8.86 -4.11 26.98
C ALA A 412 8.22 -3.89 28.34
N ALA A 413 6.93 -4.22 28.43
CA ALA A 413 6.17 -4.31 29.66
C ALA A 413 5.64 -5.74 29.80
N VAL A 414 5.98 -6.40 30.90
CA VAL A 414 5.58 -7.78 31.18
C VAL A 414 4.76 -7.82 32.47
N LEU A 415 3.54 -8.32 32.39
CA LEU A 415 2.66 -8.58 33.54
C LEU A 415 2.95 -9.97 34.10
N LEU A 416 3.40 -10.03 35.35
CA LEU A 416 3.75 -11.27 36.05
C LEU A 416 2.94 -11.41 37.34
N GLN A 417 2.39 -12.60 37.56
CA GLN A 417 1.84 -12.99 38.86
C GLN A 417 2.87 -13.83 39.60
N VAL A 418 3.45 -13.28 40.66
CA VAL A 418 4.56 -13.89 41.41
C VAL A 418 4.02 -14.62 42.64
N THR A 419 4.54 -15.82 42.88
CA THR A 419 4.31 -16.58 44.12
C THR A 419 5.66 -16.82 44.80
N ALA A 420 5.89 -16.13 45.91
CA ALA A 420 7.11 -16.25 46.70
C ALA A 420 7.01 -17.42 47.70
N ALA A 421 8.16 -18.02 48.03
CA ALA A 421 8.22 -19.10 49.02
C ALA A 421 8.10 -18.53 50.44
N SER A 422 7.18 -19.06 51.26
CA SER A 422 6.98 -18.59 52.63
C SER A 422 8.19 -18.86 53.53
N LEU A 423 8.61 -17.85 54.30
CA LEU A 423 9.70 -17.96 55.28
C LEU A 423 9.13 -18.13 56.69
N LYS A 424 9.54 -19.21 57.36
CA LYS A 424 9.20 -19.45 58.78
C LYS A 424 10.21 -18.73 59.67
N ARG A 425 9.76 -17.75 60.45
CA ARG A 425 10.57 -17.10 61.49
C ARG A 425 10.07 -17.49 62.88
N ALA A 426 11.00 -17.71 63.79
CA ALA A 426 10.72 -18.01 65.20
C ALA A 426 11.55 -17.10 66.10
N VAL A 427 10.90 -16.45 67.05
CA VAL A 427 11.53 -15.64 68.09
C VAL A 427 11.06 -16.14 69.45
N THR A 428 11.98 -16.19 70.40
CA THR A 428 11.70 -16.59 71.76
C THR A 428 11.50 -15.35 72.62
N ALA A 429 10.26 -15.12 73.09
CA ALA A 429 9.96 -14.02 74.00
C ALA A 429 10.20 -14.45 75.45
N THR A 430 11.01 -13.71 76.20
CA THR A 430 11.26 -13.94 77.63
C THR A 430 10.53 -12.91 78.47
N GLY A 431 9.58 -13.35 79.30
CA GLY A 431 8.93 -12.52 80.32
C GLY A 431 9.44 -12.91 81.71
N THR A 432 9.96 -11.94 82.47
CA THR A 432 10.29 -12.14 83.90
C THR A 432 9.10 -11.72 84.75
N GLY A 433 8.59 -12.64 85.57
CA GLY A 433 7.57 -12.36 86.59
C GLY A 433 8.09 -12.73 87.98
N THR A 434 7.77 -11.93 88.99
CA THR A 434 8.08 -12.23 90.39
C THR A 434 6.94 -13.04 90.99
N THR A 435 7.23 -14.24 91.50
CA THR A 435 6.27 -15.04 92.27
C THR A 435 6.55 -14.83 93.76
N ILE A 436 5.53 -14.42 94.51
CA ILE A 436 5.65 -14.18 95.96
C ILE A 436 5.16 -15.43 96.68
N LEU A 437 6.03 -16.10 97.43
CA LEU A 437 5.67 -17.21 98.31
C LEU A 437 5.79 -16.75 99.77
N PRO A 438 4.75 -16.95 100.61
CA PRO A 438 4.84 -16.63 102.03
C PRO A 438 5.75 -17.65 102.74
N GLU A 439 6.79 -17.18 103.43
CA GLU A 439 7.69 -18.00 104.23
C GLU A 439 7.55 -17.58 105.71
N ASP A 440 7.12 -18.51 106.55
CA ASP A 440 6.95 -18.24 107.99
C ASP A 440 8.32 -18.32 108.69
N THR A 441 8.79 -17.19 109.18
CA THR A 441 10.00 -17.11 110.01
C THR A 441 9.63 -16.78 111.45
N LYS A 442 10.38 -17.33 112.42
CA LYS A 442 10.13 -17.13 113.86
C LYS A 442 11.18 -16.18 114.42
N ASP A 443 10.74 -15.13 115.09
CA ASP A 443 11.63 -14.24 115.85
C ASP A 443 12.02 -14.87 117.20
N ALA A 444 13.03 -14.30 117.87
CA ALA A 444 13.64 -14.83 119.08
C ALA A 444 12.68 -14.99 120.29
N ASP A 445 11.47 -14.40 120.23
CA ASP A 445 10.41 -14.53 121.24
C ASP A 445 9.24 -15.45 120.81
N GLY A 446 9.40 -16.23 119.74
CA GLY A 446 8.53 -17.37 119.43
C GLY A 446 7.21 -17.09 118.70
N ASN A 447 6.95 -15.85 118.26
CA ASN A 447 5.81 -15.54 117.39
C ASN A 447 6.13 -15.72 115.91
N THR A 448 5.17 -16.25 115.13
CA THR A 448 5.28 -16.45 113.68
C THR A 448 5.10 -15.13 112.94
N LYS A 449 6.09 -14.75 112.13
CA LYS A 449 6.03 -13.59 111.23
C LYS A 449 6.11 -14.10 109.78
N THR A 450 5.07 -13.85 109.00
CA THR A 450 5.04 -14.21 107.58
C THR A 450 5.74 -13.11 106.79
N GLU A 451 6.93 -13.39 106.26
CA GLU A 451 7.62 -12.49 105.34
C GLU A 451 7.58 -13.06 103.92
N ASN A 452 7.34 -12.17 102.97
CA ASN A 452 7.16 -12.52 101.57
C ASN A 452 8.52 -12.60 100.88
N ARG A 453 8.90 -13.78 100.39
CA ARG A 453 10.12 -13.95 99.59
C ARG A 453 9.78 -13.86 98.10
N GLU A 454 10.36 -12.87 97.44
CA GLU A 454 10.23 -12.68 95.99
C GLU A 454 11.20 -13.61 95.25
N LEU A 455 10.67 -14.54 94.45
CA LEU A 455 11.45 -15.36 93.53
C LEU A 455 11.21 -14.89 92.09
N ALA A 456 12.29 -14.56 91.38
CA ALA A 456 12.24 -14.19 89.97
C ALA A 456 12.05 -15.45 89.12
N THR A 457 10.88 -15.60 88.50
CA THR A 457 10.54 -16.69 87.59
C THR A 457 10.59 -16.16 86.16
N THR A 458 11.41 -16.78 85.30
CA THR A 458 11.49 -16.42 83.88
C THR A 458 10.63 -17.40 83.07
N VAL A 459 9.63 -16.88 82.35
CA VAL A 459 8.78 -17.66 81.45
C VAL A 459 9.20 -17.36 80.01
N THR A 460 9.44 -18.42 79.24
CA THR A 460 9.92 -18.36 77.86
C THR A 460 8.84 -18.89 76.94
N VAL A 461 8.31 -18.06 76.04
CA VAL A 461 7.27 -18.45 75.08
C VAL A 461 7.85 -18.40 73.66
N PRO A 462 7.92 -19.54 72.95
CA PRO A 462 8.30 -19.55 71.54
C PRO A 462 7.13 -19.01 70.69
N VAL A 463 7.40 -18.00 69.86
CA VAL A 463 6.45 -17.44 68.89
C VAL A 463 6.99 -17.70 67.49
N SER A 464 6.21 -18.37 66.64
CA SER A 464 6.53 -18.60 65.23
C SER A 464 5.42 -18.07 64.34
N TRP A 465 5.78 -17.36 63.26
CA TRP A 465 4.84 -16.89 62.24
C TRP A 465 5.43 -17.07 60.83
N GLU A 466 4.56 -17.11 59.83
CA GLU A 466 4.94 -17.21 58.42
C GLU A 466 4.94 -15.80 57.79
N GLU A 467 6.08 -15.39 57.22
CA GLU A 467 6.20 -14.17 56.42
C GLU A 467 6.23 -14.54 54.93
N ASP A 468 5.62 -13.70 54.10
CA ASP A 468 5.74 -13.83 52.65
C ASP A 468 7.20 -13.58 52.25
N GLY A 469 7.78 -14.53 51.53
CA GLY A 469 9.17 -14.45 51.10
C GLY A 469 9.38 -13.42 50.00
N GLN A 470 10.60 -13.43 49.46
CA GLN A 470 10.98 -12.62 48.31
C GLN A 470 11.47 -13.53 47.18
N SER A 471 10.94 -13.32 45.99
CA SER A 471 11.41 -13.95 44.75
C SER A 471 12.25 -12.97 43.97
N VAL A 472 13.39 -13.43 43.43
CA VAL A 472 14.24 -12.61 42.57
C VAL A 472 13.95 -12.98 41.12
N VAL A 473 13.55 -11.99 40.33
CA VAL A 473 13.38 -12.11 38.87
C VAL A 473 14.68 -11.64 38.23
N THR A 474 15.32 -12.50 37.44
CA THR A 474 16.54 -12.19 36.69
C THR A 474 16.23 -12.24 35.21
N VAL A 475 16.57 -11.16 34.50
CA VAL A 475 16.37 -11.02 33.05
C VAL A 475 17.71 -11.12 32.33
N THR A 476 17.72 -11.86 31.24
CA THR A 476 18.86 -12.04 30.34
C THR A 476 18.46 -11.58 28.94
N TYR A 477 19.30 -10.75 28.31
CA TYR A 477 19.13 -10.33 26.92
C TYR A 477 20.08 -11.11 26.00
N VAL A 478 19.61 -11.50 24.83
CA VAL A 478 20.41 -12.16 23.79
C VAL A 478 20.23 -11.39 22.48
N VAL A 479 21.34 -10.97 21.88
CA VAL A 479 21.39 -10.25 20.60
C VAL A 479 22.11 -11.14 19.59
N ASP A 480 21.47 -11.47 18.47
CA ASP A 480 22.04 -12.29 17.39
C ASP A 480 22.71 -13.59 17.90
N GLY A 481 22.02 -14.26 18.83
CA GLY A 481 22.49 -15.50 19.47
C GLY A 481 23.61 -15.35 20.51
N HIS A 482 24.03 -14.12 20.83
CA HIS A 482 25.04 -13.84 21.86
C HIS A 482 24.39 -13.25 23.12
N GLU A 483 24.64 -13.87 24.28
CA GLU A 483 24.16 -13.37 25.57
C GLU A 483 24.90 -12.09 25.96
N VAL A 484 24.16 -11.07 26.37
CA VAL A 484 24.72 -9.82 26.91
C VAL A 484 25.13 -10.07 28.37
N GLU A 485 26.36 -10.52 28.59
CA GLU A 485 26.88 -10.88 29.93
C GLU A 485 27.00 -9.67 30.88
N GLU A 486 27.10 -8.46 30.34
CA GLU A 486 27.38 -7.25 31.13
C GLU A 486 26.13 -6.67 31.84
N PHE A 487 24.92 -7.05 31.42
CA PHE A 487 23.69 -6.44 31.93
C PHE A 487 22.55 -7.44 32.14
N HIS A 488 22.24 -7.70 33.41
CA HIS A 488 21.12 -8.53 33.85
C HIS A 488 20.27 -7.74 34.87
N PRO A 489 19.14 -7.15 34.46
CA PRO A 489 18.24 -6.53 35.41
C PRO A 489 17.72 -7.57 36.41
N MET A 490 17.82 -7.22 37.70
CA MET A 490 17.35 -8.06 38.80
C MET A 490 16.37 -7.26 39.66
N GLU A 491 15.15 -7.79 39.84
CA GLU A 491 14.15 -7.21 40.75
C GLU A 491 13.72 -8.23 41.81
N THR A 492 13.42 -7.74 43.00
CA THR A 492 13.01 -8.56 44.15
C THR A 492 11.56 -8.26 44.50
N TRP A 493 10.69 -9.26 44.40
CA TRP A 493 9.24 -9.10 44.55
C TRP A 493 8.63 -10.03 45.60
N HIS A 494 7.55 -9.56 46.23
CA HIS A 494 6.68 -10.35 47.10
C HIS A 494 5.53 -10.98 46.30
N SER A 495 4.74 -11.86 46.90
CA SER A 495 3.61 -12.50 46.23
C SER A 495 2.56 -11.49 45.78
N GLY A 496 2.15 -11.53 44.52
CA GLY A 496 1.19 -10.58 43.94
C GLY A 496 1.35 -10.35 42.43
N ASP A 497 0.56 -9.42 41.89
CA ASP A 497 0.62 -9.00 40.49
C ASP A 497 1.61 -7.84 40.33
N HIS A 498 2.59 -7.99 39.44
CA HIS A 498 3.65 -7.01 39.19
C HIS A 498 3.80 -6.73 37.70
N ILE A 499 4.36 -5.55 37.38
CA ILE A 499 4.72 -5.15 36.01
C ILE A 499 6.24 -4.98 35.95
N LEU A 500 6.90 -5.76 35.11
CA LEU A 500 8.31 -5.61 34.79
C LEU A 500 8.46 -4.73 33.55
N ASN A 501 9.13 -3.59 33.70
CA ASN A 501 9.47 -2.72 32.56
C ASN A 501 10.92 -2.97 32.16
N LEU A 502 11.14 -3.32 30.90
CA LEU A 502 12.44 -3.60 30.32
C LEU A 502 12.79 -2.53 29.31
N PHE A 503 14.03 -2.06 29.37
CA PHE A 503 14.58 -1.12 28.42
C PHE A 503 16.02 -1.52 28.10
N TYR A 504 16.35 -1.62 26.81
CA TYR A 504 17.70 -1.90 26.36
C TYR A 504 18.02 -1.10 25.08
N PRO A 505 19.05 -0.24 25.08
CA PRO A 505 19.52 0.43 23.86
C PRO A 505 20.38 -0.53 23.04
N LEU A 506 20.02 -0.72 21.78
CA LEU A 506 20.78 -1.46 20.77
C LEU A 506 21.60 -0.45 19.96
N LEU A 507 22.91 -0.41 20.19
CA LEU A 507 23.83 0.54 19.57
C LEU A 507 24.59 -0.12 18.40
N ASP A 508 24.93 0.69 17.39
CA ASP A 508 25.80 0.29 16.27
C ASP A 508 25.29 -0.96 15.50
N MET A 509 23.99 -1.01 15.22
CA MET A 509 23.42 -2.11 14.42
C MET A 509 23.88 -1.99 12.96
N GLN A 510 24.41 -3.09 12.41
CA GLN A 510 24.99 -3.10 11.06
C GLN A 510 23.93 -2.88 9.98
N GLU A 511 24.26 -2.13 8.92
CA GLU A 511 23.32 -1.90 7.82
C GLU A 511 22.97 -3.20 7.05
N LYS A 512 21.78 -3.23 6.45
CA LYS A 512 21.30 -4.31 5.54
C LYS A 512 21.37 -5.72 6.14
N THR A 513 21.22 -5.82 7.45
CA THR A 513 21.33 -7.07 8.19
C THR A 513 20.01 -7.37 8.91
N LEU A 514 19.69 -8.66 9.04
CA LEU A 514 18.57 -9.13 9.85
C LEU A 514 19.10 -9.43 11.25
N HIS A 515 18.52 -8.79 12.26
CA HIS A 515 18.89 -8.96 13.65
C HIS A 515 17.78 -9.69 14.42
N THR A 516 18.17 -10.48 15.41
CA THR A 516 17.26 -11.18 16.32
C THR A 516 17.52 -10.74 17.75
N PHE A 517 16.48 -10.29 18.44
CA PHE A 517 16.55 -9.90 19.85
C PHE A 517 15.65 -10.79 20.70
N GLU A 518 16.25 -11.48 21.67
CA GLU A 518 15.54 -12.38 22.58
C GLU A 518 15.66 -11.92 24.03
N VAL A 519 14.60 -12.18 24.80
CA VAL A 519 14.56 -11.93 26.25
C VAL A 519 14.22 -13.20 26.99
N TRP A 520 15.09 -13.58 27.92
CA TRP A 520 14.96 -14.75 28.76
C TRP A 520 14.75 -14.33 30.21
N ILE A 521 13.85 -15.00 30.92
CA ILE A 521 13.56 -14.71 32.33
C ILE A 521 13.72 -15.98 33.18
N SER A 522 14.26 -15.81 34.39
CA SER A 522 14.27 -16.82 35.44
C SER A 522 13.81 -16.21 36.77
N VAL A 523 13.15 -17.01 37.62
CA VAL A 523 12.63 -16.58 38.92
C VAL A 523 13.04 -17.58 40.00
N ALA A 524 13.83 -17.12 40.98
CA ALA A 524 14.23 -17.93 42.13
C ALA A 524 14.51 -17.06 43.37
N PRO A 525 14.13 -17.47 44.59
CA PRO A 525 13.26 -18.61 44.93
C PRO A 525 11.78 -18.26 44.72
N GLY A 526 11.02 -19.11 44.02
CA GLY A 526 9.58 -18.92 43.77
C GLY A 526 9.17 -19.34 42.36
N SER A 527 7.95 -18.97 41.96
CA SER A 527 7.46 -19.16 40.58
C SER A 527 6.64 -17.97 40.14
N ALA A 528 6.63 -17.67 38.84
CA ALA A 528 5.79 -16.62 38.28
C ALA A 528 4.97 -17.14 37.09
N VAL A 529 3.78 -16.59 36.89
CA VAL A 529 2.93 -16.89 35.73
C VAL A 529 2.70 -15.62 34.92
N ILE A 530 2.95 -15.71 33.62
CA ILE A 530 2.61 -14.67 32.64
C ILE A 530 1.38 -15.16 31.88
N GLN A 531 0.30 -14.39 31.87
CA GLN A 531 -0.90 -14.71 31.10
C GLN A 531 -0.70 -14.47 29.60
N ALA A 532 -1.54 -15.07 28.75
CA ALA A 532 -1.58 -14.73 27.34
C ALA A 532 -1.88 -13.23 27.16
N GLN A 533 -1.23 -12.58 26.19
CA GLN A 533 -1.25 -11.11 25.99
C GLN A 533 -0.72 -10.29 27.17
N GLY A 534 -0.04 -10.92 28.13
CA GLY A 534 0.59 -10.26 29.28
C GLY A 534 1.93 -9.61 28.98
N ILE A 535 2.48 -9.78 27.77
CA ILE A 535 3.72 -9.16 27.30
C ILE A 535 3.40 -8.22 26.15
N ILE A 536 3.88 -6.98 26.26
CA ILE A 536 3.92 -6.03 25.15
C ILE A 536 5.36 -5.58 25.00
N ALA A 537 6.01 -5.96 23.90
CA ALA A 537 7.38 -5.58 23.59
C ALA A 537 7.44 -4.84 22.27
N SER A 538 8.38 -3.90 22.13
CA SER A 538 8.61 -3.19 20.89
C SER A 538 10.06 -2.77 20.71
N ILE A 539 10.55 -2.85 19.47
CA ILE A 539 11.82 -2.26 19.03
C ILE A 539 11.49 -1.06 18.15
N THR A 540 12.04 0.10 18.50
CA THR A 540 11.84 1.37 17.78
C THR A 540 13.17 1.94 17.35
N GLY A 541 13.29 2.35 16.09
CA GLY A 541 14.50 2.96 15.55
C GLY A 541 14.21 3.76 14.27
N GLN A 542 15.07 4.72 13.97
CA GLN A 542 15.12 5.34 12.64
C GLN A 542 15.90 4.39 11.72
N GLY A 543 15.60 4.29 10.42
CA GLY A 543 16.36 3.40 9.52
C GLY A 543 16.10 1.89 9.64
N LEU A 544 15.13 1.46 10.46
CA LEU A 544 14.63 0.08 10.43
C LEU A 544 13.80 -0.16 9.16
N GLY A 545 14.05 -1.27 8.46
CA GLY A 545 13.29 -1.67 7.28
C GLY A 545 11.85 -2.00 7.64
N ALA A 546 10.91 -1.82 6.71
CA ALA A 546 9.55 -2.33 6.88
C ALA A 546 9.54 -3.81 6.49
N GLN A 547 9.49 -4.72 7.46
CA GLN A 547 9.10 -6.10 7.18
C GLN A 547 7.57 -6.20 7.17
N ASP A 548 7.04 -7.07 6.29
CA ASP A 548 5.60 -7.30 6.19
C ASP A 548 5.04 -7.70 7.57
N ARG A 549 4.05 -6.92 8.02
CA ARG A 549 3.30 -7.18 9.25
C ARG A 549 2.62 -8.54 9.10
N TRP A 550 2.95 -9.51 9.97
CA TRP A 550 2.36 -10.85 9.95
C TRP A 550 0.83 -10.75 9.87
N ASN A 551 0.25 -11.32 8.82
CA ASN A 551 -1.17 -11.20 8.48
C ASN A 551 -2.08 -12.14 9.31
N GLY A 552 -1.54 -12.80 10.34
CA GLY A 552 -2.28 -13.68 11.24
C GLY A 552 -2.88 -14.93 10.60
N ARG A 553 -2.48 -15.27 9.36
CA ARG A 553 -3.03 -16.43 8.63
C ARG A 553 -1.98 -17.52 8.50
N ILE A 554 -2.25 -18.67 9.11
CA ILE A 554 -1.49 -19.90 8.87
C ILE A 554 -2.29 -20.68 7.81
N GLU A 555 -1.76 -20.77 6.60
CA GLU A 555 -2.26 -21.72 5.60
C GLU A 555 -1.52 -23.05 5.78
N VAL A 556 -2.28 -24.09 6.14
CA VAL A 556 -1.80 -25.47 6.18
C VAL A 556 -2.44 -26.19 5.00
N SER A 557 -1.62 -26.67 4.07
CA SER A 557 -2.06 -27.55 2.98
C SER A 557 -1.34 -28.90 3.12
N ASP A 558 -2.11 -29.97 3.13
CA ASP A 558 -1.62 -31.34 3.09
C ASP A 558 -2.02 -31.95 1.74
N GLU A 559 -1.04 -32.40 0.96
CA GLU A 559 -1.26 -33.12 -0.29
C GLU A 559 -0.68 -34.53 -0.16
N TYR A 560 -1.56 -35.53 -0.14
CA TYR A 560 -1.15 -36.92 -0.26
C TYR A 560 -0.64 -37.17 -1.69
N LEU A 561 0.60 -37.68 -1.81
CA LEU A 561 1.07 -38.24 -3.07
C LEU A 561 0.16 -39.42 -3.48
N PRO A 562 -0.29 -39.49 -4.75
CA PRO A 562 -1.13 -40.58 -5.21
C PRO A 562 -0.38 -41.91 -5.09
N ILE A 563 -0.94 -42.83 -4.30
CA ILE A 563 -0.44 -44.20 -4.20
C ILE A 563 -0.75 -44.91 -5.52
N VAL A 564 0.29 -45.17 -6.30
CA VAL A 564 0.16 -45.91 -7.56
C VAL A 564 0.04 -47.40 -7.26
N PHE A 565 -1.16 -47.96 -7.43
CA PHE A 565 -1.38 -49.40 -7.44
C PHE A 565 -1.07 -49.96 -8.84
N ALA A 566 0.16 -50.39 -9.07
CA ALA A 566 0.51 -51.11 -10.29
C ALA A 566 0.05 -52.58 -10.20
N GLY A 567 -0.80 -53.01 -11.14
CA GLY A 567 -1.15 -54.42 -11.34
C GLY A 567 -2.59 -54.85 -11.06
N MET A 568 -3.55 -53.94 -10.83
CA MET A 568 -4.97 -54.30 -10.70
C MET A 568 -5.76 -54.11 -11.99
N GLN A 569 -6.64 -55.07 -12.30
CA GLN A 569 -7.74 -54.89 -13.23
C GLN A 569 -8.81 -54.01 -12.56
N THR A 570 -9.20 -52.92 -13.22
CA THR A 570 -10.16 -51.93 -12.68
C THR A 570 -11.55 -52.54 -12.52
N LEU A 571 -11.97 -52.80 -11.27
CA LEU A 571 -13.37 -52.98 -10.91
C LEU A 571 -13.96 -51.64 -10.42
N PRO A 572 -15.24 -51.37 -10.68
CA PRO A 572 -15.86 -50.07 -10.39
C PRO A 572 -15.87 -49.76 -8.89
N LEU A 573 -15.33 -48.60 -8.52
CA LEU A 573 -15.41 -48.03 -7.17
C LEU A 573 -16.77 -47.35 -6.97
N ALA A 574 -17.49 -47.72 -5.91
CA ALA A 574 -18.64 -46.99 -5.40
C ALA A 574 -18.24 -46.29 -4.10
N ALA A 575 -18.38 -44.97 -4.04
CA ALA A 575 -18.14 -44.18 -2.84
C ALA A 575 -19.49 -43.84 -2.17
N VAL A 576 -19.57 -44.04 -0.86
CA VAL A 576 -20.65 -43.53 0.00
C VAL A 576 -20.07 -42.38 0.81
N LEU A 577 -20.69 -41.21 0.71
CA LEU A 577 -20.30 -40.01 1.44
C LEU A 577 -21.10 -39.95 2.75
N GLU A 578 -20.44 -40.13 3.90
CA GLU A 578 -21.02 -39.79 5.20
C GLU A 578 -20.47 -38.44 5.65
N MET A 579 -21.38 -37.49 5.91
CA MET A 579 -21.06 -36.20 6.50
C MET A 579 -21.45 -36.20 7.97
N ALA A 580 -20.49 -35.99 8.86
CA ALA A 580 -20.72 -35.82 10.30
C ALA A 580 -20.25 -34.43 10.75
N LEU A 581 -21.01 -33.83 11.67
CA LEU A 581 -20.67 -32.55 12.29
C LEU A 581 -19.84 -32.84 13.56
N LEU A 582 -18.58 -32.42 13.58
CA LEU A 582 -17.69 -32.58 14.73
C LEU A 582 -17.56 -31.27 15.50
N THR A 583 -17.71 -31.33 16.82
CA THR A 583 -17.41 -30.22 17.74
C THR A 583 -15.93 -30.24 18.13
N PRO A 584 -15.21 -29.11 18.02
CA PRO A 584 -13.78 -29.06 18.31
C PRO A 584 -13.48 -29.18 19.81
N GLU A 585 -12.52 -30.04 20.18
CA GLU A 585 -11.96 -30.19 21.52
C GLU A 585 -10.53 -29.60 21.58
N PRO A 586 -10.03 -29.16 22.75
CA PRO A 586 -8.70 -28.53 22.90
C PRO A 586 -7.58 -29.57 22.96
N ALA A 587 -7.58 -30.51 22.01
CA ALA A 587 -6.46 -31.37 21.71
C ALA A 587 -5.97 -30.99 20.30
N GLY A 588 -4.66 -30.90 20.10
CA GLY A 588 -4.08 -30.58 18.80
C GLY A 588 -4.57 -31.51 17.68
N ILE A 589 -4.35 -31.09 16.43
CA ILE A 589 -4.73 -31.86 15.25
C ILE A 589 -4.10 -33.25 15.34
N THR A 590 -4.93 -34.27 15.52
CA THR A 590 -4.52 -35.67 15.50
C THR A 590 -5.29 -36.34 14.38
N GLU A 591 -4.63 -36.61 13.26
CA GLU A 591 -5.21 -37.39 12.17
C GLU A 591 -4.97 -38.88 12.45
N SER A 592 -6.03 -39.69 12.41
CA SER A 592 -5.90 -41.14 12.56
C SER A 592 -6.45 -41.82 11.31
N ILE A 593 -5.58 -42.56 10.61
CA ILE A 593 -5.98 -43.39 9.48
C ILE A 593 -6.61 -44.67 10.02
N SER A 594 -7.82 -44.98 9.56
CA SER A 594 -8.49 -46.25 9.87
C SER A 594 -7.70 -47.44 9.32
N LYS A 595 -7.61 -48.53 10.09
CA LYS A 595 -6.86 -49.74 9.69
C LYS A 595 -7.40 -50.32 8.37
N PHE A 596 -6.59 -50.32 7.32
CA PHE A 596 -6.84 -51.12 6.12
C PHE A 596 -6.15 -52.48 6.26
N ALA A 597 -6.91 -53.57 6.19
CA ALA A 597 -6.37 -54.93 6.26
C ALA A 597 -5.92 -55.39 4.87
N PHE A 598 -4.62 -55.35 4.60
CA PHE A 598 -4.04 -55.99 3.40
C PHE A 598 -3.77 -57.46 3.70
N THR A 599 -4.61 -58.36 3.19
CA THR A 599 -4.35 -59.80 3.30
C THR A 599 -3.45 -60.24 2.16
N GLY A 600 -2.23 -60.68 2.48
CA GLY A 600 -1.36 -61.40 1.55
C GLY A 600 -0.34 -60.58 0.75
N MET A 601 0.01 -59.36 1.16
CA MET A 601 1.09 -58.59 0.51
C MET A 601 2.11 -58.06 1.53
N PRO A 602 3.43 -58.18 1.30
CA PRO A 602 4.44 -57.57 2.14
C PRO A 602 4.45 -56.06 1.90
N LEU A 603 4.18 -55.29 2.95
CA LEU A 603 4.30 -53.83 2.95
C LEU A 603 5.78 -53.48 3.10
N LEU A 604 6.40 -52.89 2.08
CA LEU A 604 7.71 -52.25 2.23
C LEU A 604 7.51 -50.96 3.04
N GLU A 605 8.49 -50.67 3.91
CA GLU A 605 8.53 -49.54 4.85
C GLU A 605 7.76 -48.29 4.38
N ILE A 606 6.82 -47.85 5.21
CA ILE A 606 6.31 -46.48 5.12
C ILE A 606 7.39 -45.60 5.76
N ALA A 607 8.15 -44.91 4.93
CA ALA A 607 9.04 -43.84 5.35
C ALA A 607 8.31 -42.51 5.14
N ASP A 608 8.10 -41.77 6.23
CA ASP A 608 7.66 -40.38 6.16
C ASP A 608 8.89 -39.48 5.97
N GLN A 609 8.81 -38.56 5.01
CA GLN A 609 9.84 -37.56 4.75
C GLN A 609 9.22 -36.19 5.04
N LEU A 610 9.25 -35.79 6.31
CA LEU A 610 8.96 -34.41 6.68
C LEU A 610 10.02 -33.50 6.03
N ARG A 611 9.63 -32.75 5.00
CA ARG A 611 10.45 -31.69 4.40
C ARG A 611 9.90 -30.35 4.84
N ILE A 612 10.64 -29.66 5.70
CA ILE A 612 10.43 -28.24 5.96
C ILE A 612 11.01 -27.50 4.77
N PHE A 613 10.16 -26.92 3.93
CA PHE A 613 10.61 -25.92 2.96
C PHE A 613 10.77 -24.58 3.70
N ALA A 614 12.01 -24.13 3.83
CA ALA A 614 12.26 -22.69 3.80
C ALA A 614 11.96 -22.22 2.37
N PRO A 615 11.32 -21.06 2.17
CA PRO A 615 11.18 -20.48 0.84
C PRO A 615 12.56 -20.39 0.19
N ILE A 616 12.73 -21.07 -0.94
CA ILE A 616 13.82 -20.80 -1.86
C ILE A 616 13.45 -19.48 -2.55
N VAL A 617 14.29 -18.47 -2.35
CA VAL A 617 14.30 -17.27 -3.17
C VAL A 617 14.36 -17.70 -4.64
N HIS A 618 13.36 -17.32 -5.42
CA HIS A 618 13.47 -17.41 -6.87
C HIS A 618 14.48 -16.35 -7.32
N ASP A 619 15.67 -16.76 -7.72
CA ASP A 619 16.40 -15.99 -8.73
C ASP A 619 15.83 -16.36 -10.10
N VAL A 620 14.92 -15.54 -10.59
CA VAL A 620 14.59 -15.53 -12.02
C VAL A 620 15.74 -14.81 -12.71
N ILE A 621 16.65 -15.57 -13.33
CA ILE A 621 17.50 -15.00 -14.37
C ILE A 621 16.61 -14.79 -15.59
N ASP A 622 16.14 -13.55 -15.76
CA ASP A 622 15.44 -13.12 -16.96
C ASP A 622 16.38 -13.12 -18.17
N VAL A 623 15.87 -13.47 -19.35
CA VAL A 623 16.64 -13.72 -20.60
C VAL A 623 16.95 -12.39 -21.33
N SER A 624 17.19 -11.32 -20.58
CA SER A 624 17.51 -9.99 -21.11
C SER A 624 19.01 -9.66 -21.13
N ASP A 625 19.88 -10.52 -20.58
CA ASP A 625 21.34 -10.28 -20.51
C ASP A 625 22.22 -11.21 -21.39
N LYS A 626 21.63 -11.92 -22.36
CA LYS A 626 22.39 -12.74 -23.33
C LYS A 626 23.44 -11.93 -24.10
N GLN A 627 23.27 -10.61 -24.24
CA GLN A 627 24.25 -9.73 -24.91
C GLN A 627 25.37 -9.21 -23.99
N LYS A 628 25.30 -9.45 -22.66
CA LYS A 628 26.35 -9.04 -21.71
C LYS A 628 27.32 -10.16 -21.32
N MET A 629 27.09 -11.40 -21.76
CA MET A 629 28.00 -12.52 -21.51
C MET A 629 29.10 -12.59 -22.58
N ARG A 630 30.35 -12.24 -22.20
CA ARG A 630 31.56 -12.47 -23.01
C ARG A 630 32.23 -13.77 -22.58
N TYR A 631 32.31 -14.76 -23.47
CA TYR A 631 33.16 -15.94 -23.26
C TYR A 631 34.64 -15.57 -23.35
N SER A 632 35.43 -16.04 -22.40
CA SER A 632 36.87 -15.83 -22.35
C SER A 632 37.62 -16.86 -23.22
N LYS A 633 38.38 -16.37 -24.21
CA LYS A 633 39.20 -17.16 -25.16
C LYS A 633 40.41 -17.88 -24.52
N VAL A 634 40.53 -17.89 -23.20
CA VAL A 634 41.75 -18.35 -22.49
C VAL A 634 41.86 -19.88 -22.41
N TYR A 635 40.77 -20.62 -22.63
CA TYR A 635 40.71 -22.07 -22.36
C TYR A 635 40.68 -22.98 -23.60
N VAL A 636 40.93 -22.45 -24.81
CA VAL A 636 40.92 -23.22 -26.06
C VAL A 636 42.19 -22.96 -26.86
N THR A 637 42.89 -24.01 -27.27
CA THR A 637 43.98 -23.91 -28.24
C THR A 637 43.48 -24.33 -29.62
N ASP A 638 43.51 -23.35 -30.52
CA ASP A 638 43.43 -23.45 -31.99
C ASP A 638 42.10 -23.91 -32.59
N ASP A 639 41.68 -23.22 -33.65
CA ASP A 639 40.36 -23.30 -34.30
C ASP A 639 40.18 -24.59 -35.14
N THR A 640 41.12 -25.54 -35.02
CA THR A 640 41.16 -26.74 -35.87
C THR A 640 41.13 -28.06 -35.11
N GLN A 641 41.50 -28.16 -33.82
CA GLN A 641 41.30 -29.37 -33.00
C GLN A 641 41.15 -29.07 -31.50
N PHE A 642 40.05 -29.55 -30.89
CA PHE A 642 39.74 -29.34 -29.48
C PHE A 642 40.61 -30.22 -28.56
N THR A 643 41.55 -29.61 -27.84
CA THR A 643 42.29 -30.26 -26.73
C THR A 643 42.41 -29.31 -25.53
N LEU A 644 42.20 -29.84 -24.32
CA LEU A 644 42.15 -29.09 -23.06
C LEU A 644 43.53 -29.09 -22.38
N ARG A 645 44.02 -27.91 -21.98
CA ARG A 645 45.35 -27.76 -21.35
C ARG A 645 45.37 -28.40 -19.95
N GLN A 646 46.22 -29.40 -19.78
CA GLN A 646 46.43 -30.15 -18.53
C GLN A 646 47.65 -29.60 -17.76
N ALA A 647 47.49 -29.32 -16.45
CA ALA A 647 48.49 -28.98 -15.41
C ALA A 647 48.82 -27.49 -15.17
N TYR A 648 48.97 -26.97 -13.94
CA TYR A 648 48.74 -27.47 -12.56
C TYR A 648 48.88 -26.28 -11.58
N THR A 649 48.20 -26.32 -10.43
CA THR A 649 48.32 -25.34 -9.32
C THR A 649 48.57 -26.07 -8.00
N ILE A 650 49.53 -25.59 -7.19
CA ILE A 650 49.80 -26.06 -5.81
C ILE A 650 48.67 -25.61 -4.87
N SER A 651 48.12 -26.53 -4.07
CA SER A 651 47.27 -26.22 -2.92
C SER A 651 48.06 -26.38 -1.62
N GLY A 652 48.05 -25.34 -0.79
CA GLY A 652 48.79 -25.31 0.48
C GLY A 652 48.18 -24.25 1.40
N GLY A 653 47.05 -24.59 2.00
CA GLY A 653 46.44 -23.87 3.12
C GLY A 653 45.90 -24.91 4.10
N THR A 654 46.12 -24.70 5.39
CA THR A 654 45.73 -25.63 6.44
C THR A 654 44.22 -25.85 6.42
N GLU A 655 43.77 -27.09 6.22
CA GLU A 655 42.35 -27.46 6.28
C GLU A 655 41.80 -27.08 7.67
N ARG A 656 40.75 -26.23 7.69
CA ARG A 656 40.00 -25.89 8.91
C ARG A 656 38.61 -26.48 8.82
N ALA A 657 38.21 -27.21 9.85
CA ALA A 657 36.85 -27.69 10.00
C ALA A 657 35.90 -26.49 10.25
N LEU A 658 34.76 -26.47 9.54
CA LEU A 658 33.69 -25.48 9.69
C LEU A 658 32.58 -26.05 10.57
N ASN A 659 32.05 -25.26 11.51
CA ASN A 659 30.89 -25.64 12.33
C ASN A 659 29.63 -25.70 11.46
N ARG A 660 28.75 -26.70 11.67
CA ARG A 660 27.47 -26.82 10.96
C ARG A 660 26.43 -25.88 11.59
N GLY A 661 25.94 -24.92 10.81
CA GLY A 661 24.91 -23.92 11.16
C GLY A 661 24.69 -22.93 10.00
N ARG A 662 23.79 -21.94 10.15
CA ARG A 662 23.70 -20.82 9.20
C ARG A 662 24.93 -19.92 9.43
N MET A 663 25.75 -19.77 8.40
CA MET A 663 26.96 -18.95 8.43
C MET A 663 26.75 -17.77 7.50
N ASP A 664 26.62 -16.57 8.06
CA ASP A 664 26.26 -15.37 7.29
C ASP A 664 27.48 -14.62 6.72
N SER A 665 28.70 -14.84 7.25
CA SER A 665 29.93 -14.38 6.58
C SER A 665 31.13 -15.31 6.83
N LEU A 666 32.01 -15.41 5.83
CA LEU A 666 33.28 -16.15 5.91
C LEU A 666 34.45 -15.21 5.63
N THR A 667 35.20 -14.85 6.67
CA THR A 667 36.38 -13.99 6.56
C THR A 667 37.65 -14.83 6.47
N ILE A 668 38.34 -14.79 5.34
CA ILE A 668 39.61 -15.49 5.11
C ILE A 668 40.74 -14.48 5.12
N SER A 669 41.71 -14.64 6.03
CA SER A 669 42.91 -13.80 6.06
C SER A 669 43.83 -14.14 4.88
N THR A 670 44.05 -13.19 3.98
CA THR A 670 44.92 -13.35 2.80
C THR A 670 46.32 -12.80 3.00
N ALA A 671 46.71 -12.49 4.25
CA ALA A 671 47.96 -11.81 4.57
C ALA A 671 49.23 -12.54 4.08
N ASP A 672 49.15 -13.86 3.90
CA ASP A 672 50.26 -14.71 3.48
C ASP A 672 50.32 -14.96 1.95
N PHE A 673 49.41 -14.36 1.16
CA PHE A 673 49.33 -14.57 -0.29
C PHE A 673 49.57 -13.26 -1.06
N ASP A 674 50.57 -13.27 -1.97
CA ASP A 674 50.90 -12.10 -2.81
C ASP A 674 49.76 -11.73 -3.78
N THR A 675 49.04 -12.73 -4.31
CA THR A 675 47.84 -12.52 -5.15
C THR A 675 46.86 -13.68 -5.01
N LEU A 676 45.58 -13.37 -4.78
CA LEU A 676 44.50 -14.35 -4.71
C LEU A 676 43.90 -14.54 -6.11
N THR A 677 44.20 -15.66 -6.76
CA THR A 677 43.74 -15.94 -8.14
C THR A 677 42.48 -16.80 -8.21
N GLY A 678 42.06 -17.42 -7.10
CA GLY A 678 40.79 -18.12 -6.97
C GLY A 678 40.62 -18.76 -5.59
N ILE A 679 39.38 -18.81 -5.11
CA ILE A 679 38.96 -19.56 -3.92
C ILE A 679 38.13 -20.74 -4.41
N THR A 680 38.43 -21.95 -3.94
CA THR A 680 37.62 -23.14 -4.21
C THR A 680 37.18 -23.73 -2.88
N ILE A 681 35.86 -23.78 -2.65
CA ILE A 681 35.26 -24.43 -1.49
C ILE A 681 35.08 -25.90 -1.87
N GLU A 682 35.83 -26.78 -1.21
CA GLU A 682 35.69 -28.23 -1.40
C GLU A 682 34.30 -28.71 -0.90
N PRO A 683 33.74 -29.78 -1.49
CA PRO A 683 32.47 -30.36 -1.04
C PRO A 683 32.54 -30.76 0.44
N PHE A 684 31.50 -30.44 1.20
CA PHE A 684 31.39 -30.78 2.62
C PHE A 684 31.50 -32.30 2.84
N LYS A 685 32.64 -32.77 3.33
CA LYS A 685 32.75 -34.07 3.99
C LYS A 685 32.31 -33.92 5.43
N THR A 686 31.13 -34.41 5.74
CA THR A 686 30.57 -34.32 7.08
C THR A 686 30.87 -35.58 7.85
N ASP A 687 31.49 -35.44 9.02
CA ASP A 687 31.67 -36.55 9.94
C ASP A 687 30.29 -37.11 10.38
N PRO A 688 30.20 -38.42 10.66
CA PRO A 688 28.99 -39.03 11.20
C PRO A 688 28.58 -38.32 12.50
N PHE A 689 27.29 -38.01 12.62
CA PHE A 689 26.71 -37.36 13.79
C PHE A 689 26.96 -38.24 15.04
N ILE A 690 27.81 -37.78 15.96
CA ILE A 690 27.96 -38.39 17.28
C ILE A 690 26.73 -37.94 18.10
N ASP A 691 26.04 -38.89 18.71
CA ASP A 691 24.83 -38.75 19.54
C ASP A 691 23.46 -38.55 18.84
N GLY A 692 23.31 -39.10 17.63
CA GLY A 692 21.99 -39.35 17.05
C GLY A 692 21.40 -40.67 17.54
N ASN A 693 20.60 -40.67 18.61
CA ASN A 693 19.82 -41.85 18.99
C ASN A 693 18.73 -42.13 17.94
N MET A 694 18.99 -43.04 17.01
CA MET A 694 17.94 -43.71 16.25
C MET A 694 17.16 -44.60 17.22
N GLN A 695 15.93 -44.20 17.58
CA GLN A 695 14.96 -45.15 18.13
C GLN A 695 14.19 -45.79 16.98
N PRO A 696 14.45 -47.07 16.64
CA PRO A 696 13.55 -47.79 15.75
C PRO A 696 12.17 -47.94 16.41
N ALA A 697 11.11 -47.91 15.59
CA ALA A 697 9.76 -48.20 16.06
C ALA A 697 9.75 -49.54 16.82
N LYS A 698 9.08 -49.57 17.99
CA LYS A 698 8.92 -50.80 18.77
C LYS A 698 8.29 -51.86 17.88
N LYS A 699 9.02 -52.97 17.69
CA LYS A 699 8.49 -54.18 17.05
C LYS A 699 7.24 -54.59 17.83
N LEU A 700 6.06 -54.47 17.24
CA LEU A 700 4.84 -55.06 17.79
C LEU A 700 5.03 -56.58 17.74
N THR A 701 5.48 -57.17 18.85
CA THR A 701 5.45 -58.62 19.04
C THR A 701 4.06 -59.00 19.51
N GLY A 702 3.24 -59.49 18.58
CA GLY A 702 1.92 -60.02 18.86
C GLY A 702 1.03 -59.96 17.62
N THR A 703 0.99 -61.06 16.89
CA THR A 703 -0.24 -61.50 16.20
C THR A 703 -1.41 -61.53 17.16
#